data_AF-A0A6L7QLD8-F1
#
_entry.id   AF-A0A6L7QLD8-F1
#
_cell.length_a   1.000
_cell.length_b   1.000
_cell.length_c   1.000
_cell.angle_alpha   90.00
_cell.angle_beta   90.00
_cell.angle_gamma   90.00
#
_symmetry.space_group_name_H-M   'P 1'
#
loop_
_entity.id
_entity.type
_entity.pdbx_description
1 polymer ?
#
loop_
_entity_poly.entity_id
_entity_poly.type
_entity_poly.pdbx_seq_one_letter_code
_entity_poly.pdbx_strand_id
1 'polypeptide(L)'
;MYGKYGLVFLLLSSLMSPDWLQAQDYGSRLGVQRGGRVSYEPRGPGVLFDALDPTLKRWYVPQELYNEYRWRPWQYNNYARENYQRYVNTAIEGNYFYDLYGNFVTQGWLIYDMRRQQPAEFGSTVFKDSRYGSWFNNVLIASDSKGQNHYAVTIGNSIRTTLTPLTFSKPAFNGIQADFASDKYQATVLMSRISAPNQVGVAVGAVPTGVSNTTDFLGGHFTAQVGDFVTLGTTYINAHQSNTLLESFLGGRAQGDLTVDQNSSAVTRIEILLEDDSPADGRGGAALFSQNIIITAIRDFNTGERETVTGKEINFAPLVQGGFQRQGGFLAADGDETIRLIYDFSDRAYLGPDPSTIVEVTFELVLANDYKVSMASNRQLSRAGEFHPLLIARADGNVRDTSNQRLVRFDYGLPTANQIFGFHLATTSFLGFDTYAEYAVNHQFRKYPNPNVEGDHESAARRADAWMLNAAKNAYPWFVYGEAFSMGKDYATNIFLSDQRGVIDYATQNRFFEFVEDNDDQDRTPDWGRAFQAGPDIEVFPGWDENNDFINDFNQNDNRTRENQLPDYEEPFLRYHSDRPEFLFGIDLNNNGWIDRFENDTEPDFPYKRDHRGYNAYGGVHLTPETRLTAGRTRQWLISSARRSETSYALFTFDKDIADLGRIRVFEHLKRARDNIADDRIAPLPFFRGPQLPVQDVLSARATWINTVWLGFNYTGTANLTVENKLKYEFFHQLLDDEVLAELGARRDSRFFGLINKAEYSLDVA
;
A
#
# COMPACT_ATOMS: atom_id res chain seq x y z
N MET A 1 -8.86 51.44 -12.84
CA MET A 1 -7.60 52.23 -12.92
C MET A 1 -6.66 51.70 -11.84
N TYR A 2 -5.35 51.88 -11.95
CA TYR A 2 -4.31 51.09 -11.23
C TYR A 2 -4.23 49.63 -11.69
N GLY A 3 -3.68 49.46 -12.90
CA GLY A 3 -3.02 48.22 -13.32
C GLY A 3 -1.74 48.61 -14.06
N LYS A 4 -0.59 48.33 -13.45
CA LYS A 4 0.81 48.50 -13.93
C LYS A 4 1.73 48.59 -12.70
N TYR A 5 2.47 47.52 -12.41
CA TYR A 5 3.82 47.42 -11.82
C TYR A 5 4.04 45.92 -11.54
N GLY A 6 5.15 45.29 -11.90
CA GLY A 6 6.27 45.76 -12.72
C GLY A 6 6.98 44.60 -13.41
N LEU A 7 7.71 44.89 -14.49
CA LEU A 7 8.55 43.92 -15.19
C LEU A 7 9.81 44.63 -15.68
N VAL A 8 10.78 44.75 -14.78
CA VAL A 8 12.08 45.40 -15.02
C VAL A 8 13.13 44.67 -14.18
N PHE A 9 13.97 43.85 -14.81
CA PHE A 9 15.43 44.02 -14.83
C PHE A 9 16.03 43.08 -15.89
N LEU A 10 17.12 43.51 -16.54
CA LEU A 10 17.73 42.81 -17.68
C LEU A 10 19.21 43.21 -17.77
N LEU A 11 20.04 42.28 -18.28
CA LEU A 11 21.44 42.38 -18.73
C LEU A 11 22.59 42.19 -17.71
N LEU A 12 23.61 41.48 -18.23
CA LEU A 12 25.04 41.37 -17.83
C LEU A 12 25.39 40.56 -16.56
N SER A 13 26.47 39.77 -16.51
CA SER A 13 27.17 38.99 -17.56
C SER A 13 28.23 38.02 -16.98
N SER A 14 28.20 36.76 -17.44
CA SER A 14 29.30 35.78 -17.60
C SER A 14 30.69 35.99 -16.98
N LEU A 15 31.23 34.92 -16.36
CA LEU A 15 32.57 34.34 -16.65
C LEU A 15 32.77 32.99 -15.89
N MET A 16 33.32 31.95 -16.53
CA MET A 16 33.71 30.67 -15.91
C MET A 16 34.87 29.99 -16.67
N SER A 17 35.62 29.12 -15.99
CA SER A 17 36.69 28.28 -16.56
C SER A 17 36.85 26.96 -15.78
N PRO A 18 36.92 25.77 -16.43
CA PRO A 18 37.07 24.46 -15.76
C PRO A 18 38.49 23.88 -15.85
N ASP A 19 38.77 22.80 -15.10
CA ASP A 19 39.64 21.68 -15.53
C ASP A 19 39.48 20.43 -14.63
N TRP A 20 40.06 19.27 -15.01
CA TRP A 20 39.70 17.91 -14.53
C TRP A 20 40.90 16.92 -14.44
N LEU A 21 40.72 15.79 -13.70
CA LEU A 21 41.52 14.52 -13.72
C LEU A 21 42.95 14.57 -13.08
N GLN A 22 43.63 13.47 -12.67
CA GLN A 22 43.33 12.00 -12.70
C GLN A 22 43.96 11.20 -11.51
N ALA A 23 43.69 9.88 -11.47
CA ALA A 23 44.01 8.90 -10.41
C ALA A 23 45.40 8.20 -10.49
N GLN A 24 45.76 7.38 -9.48
CA GLN A 24 46.41 6.06 -9.68
C GLN A 24 46.33 5.10 -8.46
N ASP A 25 46.95 3.91 -8.57
CA ASP A 25 46.57 2.62 -7.92
C ASP A 25 47.81 1.71 -7.60
N TYR A 26 47.56 0.57 -6.94
CA TYR A 26 48.39 -0.65 -6.74
C TYR A 26 49.46 -0.75 -5.62
N GLY A 27 49.47 -1.92 -4.94
CA GLY A 27 50.59 -2.45 -4.15
C GLY A 27 50.25 -3.77 -3.41
N SER A 28 51.05 -4.85 -3.54
CA SER A 28 50.68 -6.16 -2.97
C SER A 28 51.84 -7.11 -2.55
N ARG A 29 51.53 -8.00 -1.58
CA ARG A 29 52.10 -9.35 -1.29
C ARG A 29 53.57 -9.57 -0.85
N LEU A 30 53.69 -10.22 0.31
CA LEU A 30 54.65 -11.29 0.72
C LEU A 30 53.83 -12.31 1.59
N GLY A 31 54.24 -13.51 2.03
CA GLY A 31 55.47 -14.33 1.95
C GLY A 31 55.70 -15.05 3.31
N VAL A 32 56.09 -16.33 3.49
CA VAL A 32 56.48 -17.45 2.60
C VAL A 32 56.14 -18.81 3.30
N GLN A 33 56.14 -19.95 2.58
CA GLN A 33 55.87 -21.34 3.05
C GLN A 33 56.72 -21.85 4.25
N ARG A 34 56.27 -22.94 4.91
CA ARG A 34 57.19 -24.00 5.44
C ARG A 34 56.53 -25.35 5.82
N GLY A 35 57.27 -26.44 5.60
CA GLY A 35 57.26 -27.64 6.46
C GLY A 35 56.42 -28.85 6.01
N GLY A 36 57.05 -29.85 5.37
CA GLY A 36 56.44 -31.16 5.13
C GLY A 36 56.78 -32.20 6.21
N ARG A 37 55.83 -33.10 6.51
CA ARG A 37 56.06 -34.31 7.32
C ARG A 37 55.02 -35.39 6.95
N VAL A 38 55.39 -36.66 7.03
CA VAL A 38 54.48 -37.79 6.74
C VAL A 38 53.46 -37.95 7.87
N SER A 39 52.19 -38.10 7.51
CA SER A 39 51.04 -38.18 8.43
C SER A 39 50.34 -39.53 8.29
N TYR A 40 50.04 -40.20 9.41
CA TYR A 40 49.29 -41.45 9.47
C TYR A 40 47.84 -41.14 9.83
N GLU A 41 47.04 -40.84 8.80
CA GLU A 41 45.67 -40.34 8.96
C GLU A 41 44.64 -41.46 8.79
N PRO A 42 43.72 -41.65 9.76
CA PRO A 42 42.59 -42.56 9.59
C PRO A 42 41.72 -42.12 8.40
N ARG A 43 41.53 -43.00 7.41
CA ARG A 43 40.72 -42.72 6.22
C ARG A 43 39.37 -43.44 6.27
N GLY A 44 38.33 -42.69 6.63
CA GLY A 44 36.94 -43.03 6.34
C GLY A 44 36.32 -44.16 7.21
N PRO A 45 35.05 -44.50 6.94
CA PRO A 45 34.25 -45.40 7.78
C PRO A 45 34.53 -46.88 7.50
N GLY A 46 35.71 -47.35 7.93
CA GLY A 46 36.00 -48.78 8.09
C GLY A 46 35.78 -49.23 9.53
N VAL A 47 35.23 -50.43 9.73
CA VAL A 47 35.07 -51.02 11.08
C VAL A 47 36.45 -51.19 11.74
N LEU A 48 36.61 -50.67 12.96
CA LEU A 48 37.88 -50.62 13.69
C LEU A 48 38.39 -52.02 14.10
N PHE A 49 39.13 -52.68 13.20
CA PHE A 49 39.81 -53.94 13.50
C PHE A 49 40.91 -53.80 14.58
N ASP A 50 41.51 -52.62 14.73
CA ASP A 50 42.51 -52.33 15.79
C ASP A 50 41.91 -52.31 17.20
N ALA A 51 40.58 -52.39 17.36
CA ALA A 51 39.93 -52.53 18.67
C ALA A 51 40.10 -53.92 19.33
N LEU A 52 40.87 -54.83 18.70
CA LEU A 52 41.14 -56.19 19.17
C LEU A 52 42.55 -56.40 19.74
N ASP A 53 43.41 -55.38 19.74
CA ASP A 53 44.77 -55.48 20.29
C ASP A 53 44.73 -55.48 21.84
N PRO A 54 45.25 -56.51 22.54
CA PRO A 54 44.98 -56.75 23.97
C PRO A 54 45.77 -55.82 24.92
N THR A 55 45.47 -54.53 24.85
CA THR A 55 46.06 -53.51 25.72
C THR A 55 45.23 -53.32 27.00
N LEU A 56 45.89 -53.37 28.16
CA LEU A 56 45.25 -53.16 29.48
C LEU A 56 44.65 -51.75 29.66
N LYS A 57 45.00 -50.80 28.79
CA LYS A 57 44.62 -49.39 28.88
C LYS A 57 43.50 -49.08 27.88
N ARG A 58 42.25 -49.21 28.33
CA ARG A 58 41.07 -48.79 27.55
C ARG A 58 41.13 -47.29 27.25
N TRP A 59 41.04 -46.93 25.97
CA TRP A 59 40.93 -45.55 25.52
C TRP A 59 39.45 -45.16 25.39
N TYR A 60 38.98 -44.27 26.27
CA TYR A 60 37.67 -43.64 26.14
C TYR A 60 37.86 -42.20 25.65
N VAL A 61 37.77 -42.01 24.33
CA VAL A 61 37.74 -40.68 23.69
C VAL A 61 36.55 -40.68 22.73
N PRO A 62 35.57 -39.76 22.89
CA PRO A 62 34.54 -39.53 21.87
C PRO A 62 35.21 -39.24 20.53
N GLN A 63 34.78 -39.92 19.46
CA GLN A 63 35.51 -39.91 18.19
C GLN A 63 35.60 -38.49 17.59
N GLU A 64 34.54 -37.69 17.76
CA GLU A 64 34.48 -36.24 17.50
C GLU A 64 35.71 -35.49 18.02
N LEU A 65 35.99 -35.57 19.34
CA LEU A 65 37.07 -34.82 20.00
C LEU A 65 38.48 -35.19 19.50
N TYR A 66 38.68 -36.43 19.02
CA TYR A 66 39.94 -36.84 18.40
C TYR A 66 40.02 -36.45 16.92
N ASN A 67 38.90 -36.46 16.20
CA ASN A 67 38.87 -36.17 14.77
C ASN A 67 39.01 -34.67 14.50
N GLU A 68 38.25 -33.83 15.21
CA GLU A 68 38.24 -32.37 15.07
C GLU A 68 39.49 -31.74 15.68
N TYR A 69 39.63 -31.82 17.01
CA TYR A 69 40.66 -31.10 17.76
C TYR A 69 42.00 -31.83 17.84
N ARG A 70 42.08 -33.07 17.33
CA ARG A 70 43.24 -33.97 17.43
C ARG A 70 43.69 -34.26 18.88
N TRP A 71 42.81 -34.06 19.85
CA TRP A 71 43.14 -34.14 21.28
C TRP A 71 43.50 -35.55 21.73
N ARG A 72 44.61 -35.66 22.45
CA ARG A 72 45.16 -36.92 22.93
C ARG A 72 45.20 -36.90 24.47
N PRO A 73 44.43 -37.74 25.19
CA PRO A 73 44.36 -37.72 26.66
C PRO A 73 45.66 -38.17 27.38
N TRP A 74 46.78 -38.23 26.67
CA TRP A 74 48.12 -38.50 27.19
C TRP A 74 49.12 -37.36 26.92
N GLN A 75 48.68 -36.26 26.29
CA GLN A 75 49.50 -35.05 26.15
C GLN A 75 49.32 -34.12 27.37
N TYR A 76 50.36 -33.34 27.64
CA TYR A 76 50.35 -32.33 28.69
C TYR A 76 49.90 -30.98 28.11
N ASN A 77 48.69 -30.56 28.46
CA ASN A 77 48.12 -29.30 27.98
C ASN A 77 48.67 -28.11 28.77
N ASN A 78 49.22 -27.11 28.09
CA ASN A 78 49.73 -25.89 28.71
C ASN A 78 49.20 -24.63 28.03
N TYR A 79 48.10 -24.10 28.57
CA TYR A 79 47.37 -22.97 28.00
C TYR A 79 48.08 -21.61 28.13
N ALA A 80 49.28 -21.57 28.73
CA ALA A 80 50.16 -20.39 28.72
C ALA A 80 51.16 -20.37 27.54
N ARG A 81 51.12 -21.37 26.65
CA ARG A 81 51.87 -21.39 25.38
C ARG A 81 50.96 -21.63 24.16
N GLU A 82 49.94 -22.46 24.32
CA GLU A 82 48.93 -22.75 23.30
C GLU A 82 47.56 -22.46 23.91
N ASN A 83 47.00 -21.28 23.65
CA ASN A 83 45.77 -20.78 24.29
C ASN A 83 44.65 -21.84 24.28
N TYR A 84 43.90 -21.96 25.38
CA TYR A 84 42.83 -22.96 25.49
C TYR A 84 41.79 -22.79 24.38
N GLN A 85 41.72 -23.76 23.49
CA GLN A 85 40.64 -23.90 22.53
C GLN A 85 39.42 -24.43 23.27
N ARG A 86 38.43 -23.54 23.49
CA ARG A 86 37.10 -23.91 23.98
C ARG A 86 36.50 -24.94 23.03
N TYR A 87 35.80 -25.94 23.58
CA TYR A 87 34.90 -26.80 22.78
C TYR A 87 33.93 -25.91 21.99
N VAL A 88 34.08 -25.87 20.67
CA VAL A 88 33.04 -25.41 19.77
C VAL A 88 32.00 -26.53 19.78
N ASN A 89 30.75 -26.22 20.15
CA ASN A 89 29.68 -27.19 20.04
C ASN A 89 29.51 -27.51 18.55
N THR A 90 29.58 -28.78 18.14
CA THR A 90 29.44 -29.19 16.73
C THR A 90 28.11 -28.73 16.13
N ALA A 91 27.08 -28.55 16.96
CA ALA A 91 25.84 -27.90 16.56
C ALA A 91 26.02 -26.49 15.98
N ILE A 92 27.12 -25.77 16.24
CA ILE A 92 27.42 -24.44 15.66
C ILE A 92 27.62 -24.52 14.13
N GLU A 93 28.13 -25.64 13.64
CA GLU A 93 28.22 -25.95 12.21
C GLU A 93 26.86 -26.40 11.63
N GLY A 94 25.92 -26.77 12.51
CA GLY A 94 24.55 -27.16 12.18
C GLY A 94 24.31 -28.66 12.11
N ASN A 95 23.11 -29.01 11.66
CA ASN A 95 22.63 -30.38 11.51
C ASN A 95 23.12 -31.02 10.19
N TYR A 96 23.27 -32.34 10.20
CA TYR A 96 23.49 -33.12 8.99
C TYR A 96 22.18 -33.32 8.22
N PHE A 97 22.15 -32.89 6.96
CA PHE A 97 21.06 -33.13 6.02
C PHE A 97 21.37 -34.31 5.11
N TYR A 98 20.35 -35.13 4.87
CA TYR A 98 20.41 -36.32 4.03
C TYR A 98 19.31 -36.26 2.96
N ASP A 99 19.52 -36.95 1.84
CA ASP A 99 18.50 -37.10 0.80
C ASP A 99 17.44 -38.15 1.20
N LEU A 100 16.44 -38.33 0.33
CA LEU A 100 15.36 -39.32 0.51
C LEU A 100 15.85 -40.78 0.56
N TYR A 101 17.11 -41.05 0.25
CA TYR A 101 17.74 -42.37 0.27
C TYR A 101 18.76 -42.53 1.43
N GLY A 102 18.94 -41.50 2.26
CA GLY A 102 19.87 -41.49 3.39
C GLY A 102 21.32 -41.13 3.02
N ASN A 103 21.60 -40.66 1.81
CA ASN A 103 22.92 -40.14 1.44
C ASN A 103 23.13 -38.76 2.07
N PHE A 104 24.31 -38.48 2.61
CA PHE A 104 24.65 -37.15 3.14
C PHE A 104 24.71 -36.10 2.01
N VAL A 105 24.00 -35.00 2.18
CA VAL A 105 23.92 -33.89 1.21
C VAL A 105 24.77 -32.70 1.66
N THR A 106 24.56 -32.23 2.89
CA THR A 106 25.28 -31.07 3.46
C THR A 106 25.12 -31.01 4.97
N GLN A 107 26.03 -30.33 5.67
CA GLN A 107 25.92 -29.99 7.08
C GLN A 107 25.66 -28.49 7.18
N GLY A 108 24.68 -28.08 7.98
CA GLY A 108 24.28 -26.67 8.04
C GLY A 108 22.99 -26.44 8.81
N TRP A 109 22.35 -25.31 8.54
CA TRP A 109 21.24 -24.84 9.36
C TRP A 109 19.98 -24.58 8.54
N LEU A 110 18.84 -25.11 9.01
CA LEU A 110 17.53 -24.64 8.56
C LEU A 110 17.28 -23.27 9.22
N ILE A 111 17.26 -22.20 8.41
CA ILE A 111 17.01 -20.83 8.89
C ILE A 111 15.59 -20.38 8.57
N TYR A 112 15.11 -20.76 7.38
CA TYR A 112 13.75 -20.54 6.90
C TYR A 112 13.25 -21.82 6.21
N ASP A 113 11.97 -22.14 6.38
CA ASP A 113 11.29 -23.25 5.71
C ASP A 113 9.80 -22.88 5.56
N MET A 114 9.24 -23.08 4.37
CA MET A 114 7.83 -22.86 4.08
C MET A 114 7.31 -24.03 3.24
N ARG A 115 6.29 -24.73 3.74
CA ARG A 115 5.73 -25.92 3.08
C ARG A 115 4.22 -25.82 3.01
N ARG A 116 3.66 -26.33 1.92
CA ARG A 116 2.22 -26.52 1.73
C ARG A 116 1.98 -27.93 1.18
N GLN A 117 1.44 -28.79 2.02
CA GLN A 117 0.94 -30.11 1.66
C GLN A 117 -0.59 -30.06 1.57
N GLN A 118 -1.17 -30.62 0.51
CA GLN A 118 -2.60 -30.52 0.20
C GLN A 118 -2.99 -31.72 -0.69
N PRO A 119 -4.06 -32.47 -0.37
CA PRO A 119 -4.88 -32.38 0.84
C PRO A 119 -4.14 -32.88 2.11
N ALA A 120 -4.17 -32.11 3.19
CA ALA A 120 -3.66 -32.47 4.52
C ALA A 120 -4.22 -31.54 5.62
N GLU A 121 -4.53 -32.08 6.80
CA GLU A 121 -4.78 -31.27 7.99
C GLU A 121 -3.48 -30.60 8.46
N PHE A 122 -3.56 -29.34 8.90
CA PHE A 122 -2.40 -28.52 9.28
C PHE A 122 -1.33 -28.40 8.18
N GLY A 123 -1.72 -28.56 6.91
CA GLY A 123 -0.82 -28.75 5.77
C GLY A 123 0.05 -27.55 5.38
N SER A 124 -0.21 -26.34 5.91
CA SER A 124 0.61 -25.15 5.65
C SER A 124 1.48 -24.79 6.86
N THR A 125 2.79 -24.82 6.68
CA THR A 125 3.79 -24.45 7.71
C THR A 125 4.70 -23.33 7.22
N VAL A 126 5.06 -22.43 8.15
CA VAL A 126 6.17 -21.49 8.03
C VAL A 126 7.03 -21.64 9.27
N PHE A 127 8.35 -21.64 9.08
CA PHE A 127 9.34 -21.72 10.13
C PHE A 127 10.41 -20.65 9.91
N LYS A 128 10.62 -19.83 10.93
CA LYS A 128 11.75 -18.90 11.06
C LYS A 128 12.50 -19.29 12.34
N ASP A 129 13.76 -19.71 12.21
CA ASP A 129 14.64 -20.03 13.34
C ASP A 129 15.00 -18.75 14.12
N SER A 130 15.35 -18.84 15.41
CA SER A 130 15.76 -17.67 16.21
C SER A 130 16.96 -16.91 15.63
N ARG A 131 17.78 -17.56 14.79
CA ARG A 131 18.94 -16.98 14.10
C ARG A 131 18.55 -16.23 12.82
N TYR A 132 17.36 -16.46 12.27
CA TYR A 132 16.75 -15.58 11.27
C TYR A 132 16.68 -14.13 11.81
N GLY A 133 16.15 -13.96 13.02
CA GLY A 133 16.09 -12.65 13.67
C GLY A 133 17.42 -12.18 14.25
N SER A 134 18.21 -13.06 14.88
CA SER A 134 19.39 -12.65 15.67
C SER A 134 20.74 -12.66 14.94
N TRP A 135 20.91 -13.45 13.88
CA TRP A 135 22.14 -13.45 13.06
C TRP A 135 21.93 -12.76 11.71
N PHE A 136 20.77 -12.98 11.08
CA PHE A 136 20.43 -12.43 9.77
C PHE A 136 19.58 -11.15 9.85
N ASN A 137 19.34 -10.61 11.05
CA ASN A 137 18.54 -9.39 11.28
C ASN A 137 17.17 -9.37 10.55
N ASN A 138 16.54 -10.54 10.45
CA ASN A 138 15.27 -10.77 9.73
C ASN A 138 15.33 -10.63 8.20
N VAL A 139 16.51 -10.74 7.57
CA VAL A 139 16.67 -10.74 6.11
C VAL A 139 17.76 -11.73 5.68
N LEU A 140 17.40 -12.73 4.85
CA LEU A 140 18.39 -13.51 4.11
C LEU A 140 18.39 -13.09 2.64
N ILE A 141 19.57 -13.01 2.03
CA ILE A 141 19.75 -12.77 0.59
C ILE A 141 20.69 -13.84 0.04
N ALA A 142 20.27 -14.51 -1.03
CA ALA A 142 21.12 -15.39 -1.83
C ALA A 142 21.13 -14.88 -3.28
N SER A 143 22.29 -14.61 -3.85
CA SER A 143 22.43 -14.06 -5.20
C SER A 143 23.56 -14.68 -6.00
N ASP A 144 23.40 -14.74 -7.32
CA ASP A 144 24.38 -15.23 -8.28
C ASP A 144 24.30 -14.42 -9.59
N SER A 145 25.37 -14.42 -10.39
CA SER A 145 25.38 -13.73 -11.69
C SER A 145 26.26 -14.42 -12.73
N LYS A 146 25.85 -14.34 -14.00
CA LYS A 146 26.53 -14.99 -15.12
C LYS A 146 26.41 -14.16 -16.41
N GLY A 147 27.48 -13.42 -16.71
CA GLY A 147 27.47 -12.43 -17.79
C GLY A 147 26.47 -11.33 -17.47
N GLN A 148 25.62 -10.99 -18.43
CA GLN A 148 24.52 -10.02 -18.26
C GLN A 148 23.38 -10.47 -17.32
N ASN A 149 23.38 -11.71 -16.80
CA ASN A 149 22.24 -12.25 -16.05
C ASN A 149 22.53 -12.20 -14.55
N HIS A 150 21.65 -11.57 -13.79
CA HIS A 150 21.72 -11.44 -12.33
C HIS A 150 20.47 -12.05 -11.70
N TYR A 151 20.64 -12.79 -10.61
CA TYR A 151 19.54 -13.40 -9.85
C TYR A 151 19.72 -13.12 -8.36
N ALA A 152 18.64 -12.84 -7.66
CA ALA A 152 18.62 -12.73 -6.20
C ALA A 152 17.34 -13.34 -5.61
N VAL A 153 17.45 -13.94 -4.43
CA VAL A 153 16.31 -14.37 -3.61
C VAL A 153 16.48 -13.79 -2.21
N THR A 154 15.57 -12.90 -1.85
CA THR A 154 15.52 -12.19 -0.57
C THR A 154 14.35 -12.75 0.25
N ILE A 155 14.58 -13.12 1.52
CA ILE A 155 13.56 -13.60 2.45
C ILE A 155 13.57 -12.69 3.68
N GLY A 156 12.62 -11.75 3.75
CA GLY A 156 12.60 -10.66 4.71
C GLY A 156 11.31 -10.55 5.51
N ASN A 157 11.41 -10.04 6.75
CA ASN A 157 10.23 -9.58 7.49
C ASN A 157 9.70 -8.21 7.02
N SER A 158 10.59 -7.39 6.43
CA SER A 158 10.33 -6.01 6.01
C SER A 158 11.22 -5.68 4.81
N ILE A 159 10.73 -5.96 3.60
CA ILE A 159 11.37 -5.62 2.33
C ILE A 159 10.65 -4.38 1.76
N ARG A 160 11.40 -3.32 1.38
CA ARG A 160 10.84 -2.22 0.59
C ARG A 160 10.63 -2.72 -0.84
N THR A 161 9.38 -2.82 -1.26
CA THR A 161 9.01 -3.45 -2.53
C THR A 161 7.90 -2.67 -3.22
N THR A 162 8.15 -2.22 -4.44
CA THR A 162 7.15 -1.64 -5.34
C THR A 162 7.27 -2.32 -6.70
N LEU A 163 6.15 -2.72 -7.29
CA LEU A 163 6.08 -3.29 -8.64
C LEU A 163 5.53 -2.26 -9.63
N THR A 164 4.38 -1.66 -9.31
CA THR A 164 3.85 -0.44 -9.94
C THR A 164 2.93 0.30 -8.96
N PRO A 165 2.74 1.64 -9.10
CA PRO A 165 1.89 2.42 -8.20
C PRO A 165 0.44 1.95 -8.13
N LEU A 166 -0.17 1.50 -9.24
CA LEU A 166 -1.56 1.04 -9.20
C LEU A 166 -1.74 -0.39 -8.66
N THR A 167 -0.67 -1.21 -8.58
CA THR A 167 -0.82 -2.63 -8.25
C THR A 167 -0.15 -3.09 -6.96
N PHE A 168 1.07 -2.65 -6.64
CA PHE A 168 1.77 -3.05 -5.42
C PHE A 168 2.90 -2.08 -5.03
N SER A 169 2.81 -1.53 -3.81
CA SER A 169 3.85 -0.73 -3.13
C SER A 169 3.71 -0.95 -1.62
N LYS A 170 4.74 -1.49 -0.96
CA LYS A 170 4.81 -1.60 0.51
C LYS A 170 6.18 -1.16 1.05
N PRO A 171 6.26 -0.54 2.23
CA PRO A 171 7.52 -0.20 2.87
C PRO A 171 8.19 -1.43 3.51
N ALA A 172 7.37 -2.37 3.99
CA ALA A 172 7.78 -3.50 4.82
C ALA A 172 7.06 -4.81 4.41
N PHE A 173 7.22 -5.25 3.16
CA PHE A 173 6.71 -6.54 2.71
C PHE A 173 7.37 -7.70 3.48
N ASN A 174 6.55 -8.57 4.10
CA ASN A 174 7.01 -9.77 4.79
C ASN A 174 6.82 -10.99 3.90
N GLY A 175 7.90 -11.62 3.45
CA GLY A 175 7.82 -12.73 2.50
C GLY A 175 9.15 -13.05 1.79
N ILE A 176 9.01 -13.67 0.62
CA ILE A 176 10.07 -13.99 -0.32
C ILE A 176 9.93 -13.05 -1.52
N GLN A 177 11.02 -12.41 -1.93
CA GLN A 177 11.16 -11.70 -3.20
C GLN A 177 12.27 -12.38 -4.01
N ALA A 178 11.97 -12.81 -5.23
CA ALA A 178 12.92 -13.42 -6.15
C ALA A 178 13.05 -12.56 -7.41
N ASP A 179 14.23 -11.97 -7.60
CA ASP A 179 14.53 -11.02 -8.66
C ASP A 179 15.45 -11.64 -9.73
N PHE A 180 15.21 -11.25 -10.98
CA PHE A 180 16.05 -11.50 -12.14
C PHE A 180 16.24 -10.20 -12.91
N ALA A 181 17.48 -9.92 -13.34
CA ALA A 181 17.79 -8.78 -14.19
C ALA A 181 18.78 -9.15 -15.30
N SER A 182 18.59 -8.51 -16.45
CA SER A 182 19.47 -8.56 -17.62
C SER A 182 19.32 -7.31 -18.48
N ASP A 183 20.26 -7.08 -19.40
CA ASP A 183 20.32 -5.92 -20.32
C ASP A 183 18.99 -5.48 -20.97
N LYS A 184 18.01 -6.39 -21.12
CA LYS A 184 16.71 -6.10 -21.75
C LYS A 184 15.50 -6.61 -21.00
N TYR A 185 15.67 -7.38 -19.92
CA TYR A 185 14.57 -8.02 -19.21
C TYR A 185 14.81 -8.00 -17.71
N GLN A 186 13.78 -7.63 -16.95
CA GLN A 186 13.76 -7.78 -15.50
C GLN A 186 12.50 -8.55 -15.10
N ALA A 187 12.57 -9.32 -14.03
CA ALA A 187 11.43 -10.02 -13.46
C ALA A 187 11.54 -10.08 -11.94
N THR A 188 10.42 -9.88 -11.25
CA THR A 188 10.32 -10.00 -9.79
C THR A 188 9.15 -10.92 -9.46
N VAL A 189 9.35 -11.90 -8.59
CA VAL A 189 8.28 -12.76 -8.05
C VAL A 189 8.22 -12.58 -6.54
N LEU A 190 7.05 -12.26 -6.02
CA LEU A 190 6.78 -12.09 -4.59
C LEU A 190 5.93 -13.25 -4.08
N MET A 191 6.27 -13.83 -2.94
CA MET A 191 5.49 -14.91 -2.31
C MET A 191 5.41 -14.72 -0.80
N SER A 192 4.22 -14.86 -0.22
CA SER A 192 4.07 -14.82 1.24
C SER A 192 2.83 -15.56 1.74
N ARG A 193 2.90 -16.06 2.97
CA ARG A 193 1.74 -16.50 3.76
C ARG A 193 1.30 -15.34 4.66
N ILE A 194 0.58 -14.39 4.08
CA ILE A 194 0.20 -13.11 4.72
C ILE A 194 -0.72 -13.28 5.95
N SER A 195 -1.41 -14.42 6.09
CA SER A 195 -1.97 -14.85 7.37
C SER A 195 -0.87 -15.38 8.31
N ALA A 196 -0.63 -14.69 9.43
CA ALA A 196 0.36 -15.07 10.44
C ALA A 196 1.78 -15.39 9.88
N PRO A 197 2.44 -14.46 9.15
CA PRO A 197 3.77 -14.66 8.56
C PRO A 197 4.91 -14.76 9.60
N ASN A 198 4.64 -14.41 10.86
CA ASN A 198 5.61 -14.31 11.94
C ASN A 198 5.42 -15.39 13.03
N GLN A 199 4.99 -16.61 12.66
CA GLN A 199 5.08 -17.78 13.54
C GLN A 199 6.56 -18.21 13.69
N VAL A 200 7.22 -17.69 14.72
CA VAL A 200 8.64 -17.99 15.02
C VAL A 200 8.76 -19.34 15.75
N GLY A 201 9.73 -20.16 15.35
CA GLY A 201 10.16 -21.32 16.12
C GLY A 201 10.98 -20.87 17.34
N VAL A 202 10.31 -20.66 18.48
CA VAL A 202 10.91 -19.99 19.67
C VAL A 202 12.05 -20.79 20.34
N ALA A 203 12.34 -22.01 19.89
CA ALA A 203 13.46 -22.82 20.34
C ALA A 203 14.16 -23.54 19.18
N VAL A 204 15.47 -23.80 19.32
CA VAL A 204 16.20 -24.67 18.39
C VAL A 204 15.61 -26.07 18.47
N GLY A 205 15.10 -26.58 17.34
CA GLY A 205 14.37 -27.86 17.28
C GLY A 205 12.86 -27.76 17.53
N ALA A 206 12.28 -26.56 17.60
CA ALA A 206 10.82 -26.39 17.63
C ALA A 206 10.18 -26.90 16.32
N VAL A 207 9.10 -27.68 16.43
CA VAL A 207 8.30 -28.14 15.28
C VAL A 207 7.47 -26.95 14.76
N PRO A 208 7.38 -26.72 13.44
CA PRO A 208 6.56 -25.64 12.88
C PRO A 208 5.07 -25.85 13.19
N THR A 209 4.37 -24.80 13.62
CA THR A 209 2.91 -24.87 13.80
C THR A 209 2.22 -24.88 12.44
N GLY A 210 1.71 -26.04 12.04
CA GLY A 210 0.88 -26.17 10.85
C GLY A 210 -0.48 -25.53 11.03
N VAL A 211 -1.07 -25.04 9.95
CA VAL A 211 -2.43 -24.47 9.90
C VAL A 211 -3.17 -24.99 8.66
N SER A 212 -4.47 -25.24 8.80
CA SER A 212 -5.33 -25.71 7.69
C SER A 212 -5.92 -24.56 6.86
N ASN A 213 -5.97 -23.35 7.43
CA ASN A 213 -6.48 -22.14 6.79
C ASN A 213 -5.35 -21.13 6.65
N THR A 214 -5.21 -20.53 5.48
CA THR A 214 -4.31 -19.40 5.25
C THR A 214 -4.91 -18.37 4.33
N THR A 215 -4.34 -17.17 4.39
CA THR A 215 -4.39 -16.19 3.30
C THR A 215 -2.98 -16.13 2.71
N ASP A 216 -2.85 -16.49 1.44
CA ASP A 216 -1.59 -16.57 0.70
C ASP A 216 -1.51 -15.42 -0.33
N PHE A 217 -0.29 -15.01 -0.67
CA PHE A 217 0.02 -13.92 -1.59
C PHE A 217 1.04 -14.37 -2.65
N LEU A 218 0.75 -14.05 -3.91
CA LEU A 218 1.63 -14.21 -5.07
C LEU A 218 1.62 -12.92 -5.88
N GLY A 219 2.78 -12.29 -6.00
CA GLY A 219 3.04 -11.19 -6.92
C GLY A 219 4.01 -11.62 -8.02
N GLY A 220 3.88 -11.03 -9.21
CA GLY A 220 4.78 -11.22 -10.33
C GLY A 220 4.86 -9.95 -11.16
N HIS A 221 6.05 -9.52 -11.51
CA HIS A 221 6.30 -8.37 -12.38
C HIS A 221 7.34 -8.75 -13.44
N PHE A 222 7.18 -8.22 -14.65
CA PHE A 222 8.11 -8.43 -15.75
C PHE A 222 8.20 -7.17 -16.59
N THR A 223 9.43 -6.78 -16.96
CA THR A 223 9.68 -5.69 -17.91
C THR A 223 10.54 -6.17 -19.08
N ALA A 224 10.33 -5.56 -20.24
CA ALA A 224 11.09 -5.79 -21.47
C ALA A 224 11.40 -4.46 -22.16
N GLN A 225 12.69 -4.19 -22.42
CA GLN A 225 13.14 -3.03 -23.17
C GLN A 225 13.07 -3.30 -24.68
N VAL A 226 12.29 -2.48 -25.39
CA VAL A 226 11.99 -2.63 -26.83
C VAL A 226 12.67 -1.50 -27.60
N GLY A 227 13.85 -1.80 -28.14
CA GLY A 227 14.76 -0.75 -28.64
C GLY A 227 15.38 0.01 -27.46
N ASP A 228 15.79 1.26 -27.70
CA ASP A 228 16.55 2.04 -26.73
C ASP A 228 15.67 3.00 -25.90
N PHE A 229 14.40 3.16 -26.28
CA PHE A 229 13.52 4.24 -25.83
C PHE A 229 12.11 3.80 -25.38
N VAL A 230 11.82 2.50 -25.34
CA VAL A 230 10.54 1.95 -24.84
C VAL A 230 10.81 0.84 -23.83
N THR A 231 10.11 0.87 -22.71
CA THR A 231 9.98 -0.25 -21.78
C THR A 231 8.51 -0.65 -21.71
N LEU A 232 8.21 -1.92 -21.96
CA LEU A 232 6.91 -2.52 -21.72
C LEU A 232 7.00 -3.33 -20.42
N GLY A 233 5.93 -3.36 -19.63
CA GLY A 233 5.86 -4.23 -18.48
C GLY A 233 4.47 -4.72 -18.13
N THR A 234 4.44 -5.80 -17.35
CA THR A 234 3.23 -6.49 -16.92
C THR A 234 3.35 -6.86 -15.45
N THR A 235 2.31 -6.60 -14.66
CA THR A 235 2.20 -7.03 -13.26
C THR A 235 1.03 -7.98 -13.08
N TYR A 236 1.21 -8.99 -12.23
CA TYR A 236 0.17 -9.88 -11.74
C TYR A 236 0.24 -9.90 -10.22
N ILE A 237 -0.85 -9.51 -9.56
CA ILE A 237 -1.01 -9.61 -8.11
C ILE A 237 -2.16 -10.56 -7.82
N ASN A 238 -1.99 -11.44 -6.84
CA ASN A 238 -3.06 -12.29 -6.35
C ASN A 238 -2.87 -12.57 -4.86
N ALA A 239 -3.83 -12.15 -4.05
CA ALA A 239 -3.97 -12.63 -2.69
C ALA A 239 -5.24 -13.46 -2.60
N HIS A 240 -5.19 -14.60 -1.90
CA HIS A 240 -6.30 -15.54 -1.86
C HIS A 240 -6.36 -16.31 -0.54
N GLN A 241 -7.58 -16.59 -0.08
CA GLN A 241 -7.83 -17.58 0.97
C GLN A 241 -7.50 -18.97 0.45
N SER A 242 -7.01 -19.83 1.34
CA SER A 242 -6.58 -21.19 1.05
C SER A 242 -6.93 -22.13 2.18
N ASN A 243 -7.37 -23.34 1.80
CA ASN A 243 -7.79 -24.38 2.71
C ASN A 243 -7.05 -25.68 2.34
N THR A 244 -6.16 -26.17 3.22
CA THR A 244 -5.31 -27.32 2.92
C THR A 244 -6.05 -28.65 3.00
N LEU A 245 -7.31 -28.68 3.45
CA LEU A 245 -8.14 -29.89 3.44
C LEU A 245 -8.73 -30.21 2.06
N LEU A 246 -8.94 -29.19 1.22
CA LEU A 246 -9.50 -29.35 -0.13
C LEU A 246 -8.43 -29.86 -1.11
N GLU A 247 -8.81 -30.72 -2.06
CA GLU A 247 -7.91 -31.18 -3.13
C GLU A 247 -7.90 -30.20 -4.30
N SER A 248 -7.02 -29.19 -4.26
CA SER A 248 -6.83 -28.22 -5.36
C SER A 248 -5.36 -28.06 -5.73
N PHE A 249 -4.97 -28.72 -6.82
CA PHE A 249 -3.59 -28.73 -7.33
C PHE A 249 -3.27 -27.52 -8.21
N LEU A 250 -4.18 -27.12 -9.12
CA LEU A 250 -3.94 -26.07 -10.14
C LEU A 250 -5.14 -25.15 -10.48
N GLY A 251 -6.38 -25.53 -10.15
CA GLY A 251 -7.60 -24.83 -10.59
C GLY A 251 -7.97 -23.60 -9.73
N GLY A 252 -8.67 -23.84 -8.62
CA GLY A 252 -9.27 -22.79 -7.80
C GLY A 252 -8.35 -21.71 -7.21
N ARG A 253 -7.04 -21.96 -7.04
CA ARG A 253 -6.14 -21.12 -6.23
C ARG A 253 -6.16 -19.64 -6.60
N ALA A 254 -6.18 -19.28 -7.89
CA ALA A 254 -6.21 -17.87 -8.31
C ALA A 254 -7.50 -17.12 -7.91
N GLN A 255 -8.60 -17.85 -7.68
CA GLN A 255 -9.90 -17.34 -7.22
C GLN A 255 -10.11 -17.53 -5.70
N GLY A 256 -9.18 -18.25 -5.05
CA GLY A 256 -9.21 -18.60 -3.64
C GLY A 256 -10.23 -19.68 -3.29
N ASP A 257 -10.06 -20.23 -2.09
CA ASP A 257 -10.92 -21.28 -1.54
C ASP A 257 -11.58 -20.80 -0.24
N LEU A 258 -12.78 -21.31 0.07
CA LEU A 258 -13.42 -20.98 1.33
C LEU A 258 -12.67 -21.63 2.50
N THR A 259 -12.44 -20.86 3.55
CA THR A 259 -11.88 -21.37 4.81
C THR A 259 -12.82 -22.40 5.45
N VAL A 260 -12.28 -23.24 6.32
CA VAL A 260 -13.03 -24.23 7.10
C VAL A 260 -14.15 -23.56 7.92
N ASP A 261 -13.92 -22.36 8.45
CA ASP A 261 -15.00 -21.60 9.10
C ASP A 261 -16.01 -21.10 8.08
N GLN A 262 -15.59 -20.37 7.03
CA GLN A 262 -16.49 -19.81 6.01
C GLN A 262 -17.47 -20.88 5.48
N ASN A 263 -16.96 -22.08 5.16
CA ASN A 263 -17.73 -23.21 4.62
C ASN A 263 -18.34 -24.16 5.67
N SER A 264 -18.25 -23.87 6.98
CA SER A 264 -18.65 -24.79 8.06
C SER A 264 -20.14 -25.13 8.12
N SER A 265 -21.00 -24.31 7.51
CA SER A 265 -22.46 -24.45 7.54
C SER A 265 -23.10 -23.73 6.36
N ALA A 266 -24.31 -24.18 5.99
CA ALA A 266 -25.10 -23.56 4.93
C ALA A 266 -25.52 -22.11 5.27
N VAL A 267 -25.76 -21.33 4.21
CA VAL A 267 -26.42 -20.03 4.34
C VAL A 267 -27.88 -20.25 4.69
N THR A 268 -28.34 -19.68 5.81
CA THR A 268 -29.73 -19.72 6.26
C THR A 268 -30.39 -18.34 6.22
N ARG A 269 -29.61 -17.25 6.13
CA ARG A 269 -30.12 -15.88 6.06
C ARG A 269 -29.19 -14.98 5.27
N ILE A 270 -29.76 -14.22 4.32
CA ILE A 270 -29.08 -13.17 3.56
C ILE A 270 -29.81 -11.85 3.78
N GLU A 271 -29.06 -10.77 4.01
CA GLU A 271 -29.59 -9.41 4.13
C GLU A 271 -28.96 -8.49 3.10
N ILE A 272 -29.80 -7.72 2.40
CA ILE A 272 -29.39 -6.67 1.45
C ILE A 272 -29.86 -5.33 1.99
N LEU A 273 -28.97 -4.35 2.01
CA LEU A 273 -29.28 -2.94 2.28
C LEU A 273 -29.27 -2.16 0.97
N LEU A 274 -30.27 -1.30 0.80
CA LEU A 274 -30.32 -0.27 -0.22
C LEU A 274 -30.34 1.09 0.48
N GLU A 275 -29.29 1.85 0.24
CA GLU A 275 -28.96 3.11 0.89
C GLU A 275 -28.83 4.21 -0.18
N ASP A 276 -28.84 5.48 0.22
CA ASP A 276 -28.40 6.61 -0.61
C ASP A 276 -26.86 6.60 -0.71
N ASP A 277 -26.27 6.80 -1.90
CA ASP A 277 -24.80 6.94 -2.06
C ASP A 277 -24.34 8.40 -1.86
N SER A 278 -25.27 9.37 -1.85
CA SER A 278 -25.04 10.80 -1.60
C SER A 278 -25.98 11.40 -0.52
N PRO A 279 -26.15 10.78 0.66
CA PRO A 279 -27.22 11.10 1.62
C PRO A 279 -27.27 12.56 2.09
N ALA A 280 -26.15 13.29 1.99
CA ALA A 280 -26.01 14.70 2.36
C ALA A 280 -26.93 15.68 1.59
N ASP A 281 -27.60 15.26 0.51
CA ASP A 281 -28.61 16.08 -0.17
C ASP A 281 -30.07 15.79 0.27
N GLY A 282 -30.28 14.66 0.95
CA GLY A 282 -31.57 14.25 1.54
C GLY A 282 -32.66 13.83 0.55
N ARG A 283 -32.36 13.57 -0.74
CA ARG A 283 -33.37 13.28 -1.77
C ARG A 283 -32.85 12.52 -2.99
N GLY A 284 -33.57 11.49 -3.39
CA GLY A 284 -33.28 10.74 -4.62
C GLY A 284 -32.15 9.73 -4.44
N GLY A 285 -32.06 9.10 -3.27
CA GLY A 285 -31.33 7.85 -3.07
C GLY A 285 -32.10 6.64 -3.61
N ALA A 286 -31.75 5.43 -3.15
CA ALA A 286 -32.15 4.17 -3.77
C ALA A 286 -33.67 3.99 -3.97
N ALA A 287 -34.09 3.84 -5.23
CA ALA A 287 -35.47 3.55 -5.61
C ALA A 287 -35.65 2.08 -6.03
N LEU A 288 -36.32 1.26 -5.21
CA LEU A 288 -36.61 -0.15 -5.46
C LEU A 288 -38.01 -0.35 -6.06
N PHE A 289 -38.06 -0.84 -7.30
CA PHE A 289 -39.31 -1.11 -8.03
C PHE A 289 -39.75 -2.58 -7.98
N SER A 290 -38.80 -3.51 -7.91
CA SER A 290 -39.05 -4.96 -7.92
C SER A 290 -37.82 -5.71 -7.42
N GLN A 291 -38.04 -6.86 -6.81
CA GLN A 291 -37.01 -7.75 -6.29
C GLN A 291 -37.32 -9.21 -6.66
N ASN A 292 -36.30 -9.91 -7.12
CA ASN A 292 -36.32 -11.34 -7.41
C ASN A 292 -35.05 -12.01 -6.83
N ILE A 293 -35.17 -13.30 -6.55
CA ILE A 293 -34.08 -14.18 -6.11
C ILE A 293 -34.10 -15.41 -7.01
N ILE A 294 -32.92 -15.88 -7.41
CA ILE A 294 -32.71 -17.11 -8.15
C ILE A 294 -31.79 -17.99 -7.30
N ILE A 295 -32.18 -19.24 -7.11
CA ILE A 295 -31.49 -20.21 -6.25
C ILE A 295 -31.12 -21.39 -7.13
N THR A 296 -29.83 -21.67 -7.28
CA THR A 296 -29.33 -22.88 -7.93
C THR A 296 -28.81 -23.85 -6.87
N ALA A 297 -29.27 -25.10 -6.93
CA ALA A 297 -28.97 -26.16 -5.99
C ALA A 297 -28.63 -27.47 -6.70
N ILE A 298 -27.87 -28.33 -6.05
CA ILE A 298 -27.54 -29.68 -6.55
C ILE A 298 -28.55 -30.68 -5.98
N ARG A 299 -29.32 -31.36 -6.83
CA ARG A 299 -30.27 -32.41 -6.41
C ARG A 299 -29.55 -33.63 -5.85
N ASP A 300 -28.43 -34.00 -6.47
CA ASP A 300 -27.62 -35.16 -6.12
C ASP A 300 -26.14 -34.86 -6.42
N PHE A 301 -25.32 -34.83 -5.36
CA PHE A 301 -23.89 -34.57 -5.45
C PHE A 301 -23.11 -35.68 -6.18
N ASN A 302 -23.66 -36.89 -6.33
CA ASN A 302 -23.02 -37.99 -7.04
C ASN A 302 -23.10 -37.83 -8.57
N THR A 303 -24.17 -37.20 -9.08
CA THR A 303 -24.39 -36.95 -10.51
C THR A 303 -24.15 -35.50 -10.93
N GLY A 304 -24.16 -34.56 -9.97
CA GLY A 304 -24.07 -33.13 -10.24
C GLY A 304 -25.33 -32.54 -10.88
N GLU A 305 -26.47 -33.24 -10.82
CA GLU A 305 -27.74 -32.72 -11.36
C GLU A 305 -28.15 -31.44 -10.63
N ARG A 306 -28.42 -30.36 -11.38
CA ARG A 306 -28.80 -29.06 -10.83
C ARG A 306 -30.28 -28.77 -11.02
N GLU A 307 -30.87 -28.15 -10.01
CA GLU A 307 -32.15 -27.46 -10.05
C GLU A 307 -31.91 -25.96 -9.86
N THR A 308 -32.53 -25.12 -10.69
CA THR A 308 -32.60 -23.67 -10.48
C THR A 308 -34.06 -23.28 -10.33
N VAL A 309 -34.40 -22.57 -9.24
CA VAL A 309 -35.74 -22.03 -9.00
C VAL A 309 -35.68 -20.52 -8.80
N THR A 310 -36.75 -19.82 -9.18
CA THR A 310 -36.96 -18.42 -8.82
C THR A 310 -37.80 -18.32 -7.54
N GLY A 311 -37.55 -17.29 -6.72
CA GLY A 311 -38.34 -17.02 -5.52
C GLY A 311 -39.84 -16.93 -5.80
N LYS A 312 -40.21 -16.44 -6.99
CA LYS A 312 -41.61 -16.35 -7.44
C LYS A 312 -42.28 -17.73 -7.61
N GLU A 313 -41.56 -18.77 -8.02
CA GLU A 313 -42.10 -20.12 -8.20
C GLU A 313 -42.33 -20.83 -6.85
N ILE A 314 -41.45 -20.59 -5.88
CA ILE A 314 -41.51 -21.14 -4.52
C ILE A 314 -42.21 -20.23 -3.50
N ASN A 315 -42.81 -19.12 -3.97
CA ASN A 315 -43.43 -18.07 -3.15
C ASN A 315 -42.52 -17.49 -2.04
N PHE A 316 -41.22 -17.43 -2.30
CA PHE A 316 -40.20 -16.85 -1.43
C PHE A 316 -39.90 -15.40 -1.85
N ALA A 317 -40.16 -14.48 -0.92
CA ALA A 317 -39.92 -13.04 -1.05
C ALA A 317 -39.32 -12.52 0.26
N PRO A 318 -38.51 -11.45 0.25
CA PRO A 318 -37.86 -10.96 1.46
C PRO A 318 -38.87 -10.29 2.41
N LEU A 319 -38.59 -10.38 3.71
CA LEU A 319 -39.13 -9.43 4.67
C LEU A 319 -38.48 -8.06 4.39
N VAL A 320 -39.29 -7.08 4.02
CA VAL A 320 -38.85 -5.71 3.75
C VAL A 320 -39.01 -4.85 5.00
N GLN A 321 -37.98 -4.08 5.34
CA GLN A 321 -37.97 -3.12 6.45
C GLN A 321 -37.41 -1.77 5.97
N GLY A 322 -37.90 -0.67 6.54
CA GLY A 322 -37.51 0.69 6.15
C GLY A 322 -38.00 1.13 4.76
N GLY A 323 -37.60 2.33 4.37
CA GLY A 323 -37.95 2.96 3.08
C GLY A 323 -39.35 3.59 3.00
N PHE A 324 -39.46 4.65 2.20
CA PHE A 324 -40.70 5.39 1.97
C PHE A 324 -41.43 4.87 0.73
N GLN A 325 -42.69 4.45 0.89
CA GLN A 325 -43.57 4.11 -0.24
C GLN A 325 -43.90 5.37 -1.06
N ARG A 326 -43.41 5.45 -2.30
CA ARG A 326 -43.69 6.57 -3.22
C ARG A 326 -44.93 6.31 -4.06
N GLN A 327 -45.58 7.39 -4.52
CA GLN A 327 -46.81 7.33 -5.35
C GLN A 327 -46.62 6.62 -6.70
N GLY A 328 -45.38 6.45 -7.17
CA GLY A 328 -45.04 5.65 -8.35
C GLY A 328 -45.02 4.12 -8.13
N GLY A 329 -45.37 3.63 -6.94
CA GLY A 329 -45.43 2.19 -6.63
C GLY A 329 -44.10 1.56 -6.18
N PHE A 330 -43.04 2.36 -6.02
CA PHE A 330 -41.71 1.92 -5.57
C PHE A 330 -41.42 2.36 -4.12
N LEU A 331 -40.45 1.70 -3.48
CA LEU A 331 -39.87 2.12 -2.20
C LEU A 331 -38.64 2.99 -2.44
N ALA A 332 -38.46 4.04 -1.64
CA ALA A 332 -37.31 4.94 -1.71
C ALA A 332 -36.55 4.99 -0.38
N ALA A 333 -35.22 4.88 -0.41
CA ALA A 333 -34.33 5.25 0.67
C ALA A 333 -33.66 6.58 0.30
N ASP A 334 -34.06 7.67 0.95
CA ASP A 334 -33.59 9.02 0.68
C ASP A 334 -32.82 9.55 1.91
N GLY A 335 -31.60 10.06 1.75
CA GLY A 335 -30.77 10.47 2.87
C GLY A 335 -30.38 9.27 3.77
N ASP A 336 -30.50 9.43 5.08
CA ASP A 336 -30.14 8.41 6.08
C ASP A 336 -31.15 7.23 6.19
N GLU A 337 -32.20 7.20 5.37
CA GLU A 337 -33.16 6.09 5.31
C GLU A 337 -32.53 4.83 4.66
N THR A 338 -33.04 3.62 4.94
CA THR A 338 -32.48 2.38 4.39
C THR A 338 -33.55 1.32 4.17
N ILE A 339 -33.65 0.80 2.94
CA ILE A 339 -34.47 -0.37 2.66
C ILE A 339 -33.63 -1.62 2.96
N ARG A 340 -34.04 -2.43 3.92
CA ARG A 340 -33.45 -3.73 4.25
C ARG A 340 -34.34 -4.86 3.71
N LEU A 341 -33.76 -5.72 2.88
CA LEU A 341 -34.39 -6.94 2.35
C LEU A 341 -33.79 -8.15 3.08
N ILE A 342 -34.59 -8.86 3.86
CA ILE A 342 -34.16 -10.04 4.63
C ILE A 342 -34.74 -11.31 3.98
N TYR A 343 -33.87 -12.16 3.45
CA TYR A 343 -34.22 -13.49 2.95
C TYR A 343 -33.83 -14.52 4.01
N ASP A 344 -34.83 -15.15 4.64
CA ASP A 344 -34.64 -16.18 5.67
C ASP A 344 -35.05 -17.56 5.13
N PHE A 345 -34.04 -18.38 4.84
CA PHE A 345 -34.20 -19.74 4.32
C PHE A 345 -34.54 -20.75 5.42
N SER A 346 -34.63 -20.31 6.69
CA SER A 346 -35.08 -21.13 7.83
C SER A 346 -36.55 -20.90 8.20
N ASP A 347 -37.25 -19.99 7.52
CA ASP A 347 -38.70 -19.82 7.66
C ASP A 347 -39.45 -21.09 7.20
N ARG A 348 -40.48 -21.48 7.94
CA ARG A 348 -41.38 -22.60 7.58
C ARG A 348 -42.23 -22.31 6.33
N ALA A 349 -42.27 -21.06 5.88
CA ALA A 349 -42.88 -20.65 4.62
C ALA A 349 -41.95 -20.82 3.39
N TYR A 350 -40.66 -21.12 3.57
CA TYR A 350 -39.74 -21.38 2.48
C TYR A 350 -40.01 -22.76 1.84
N LEU A 351 -40.27 -22.77 0.53
CA LEU A 351 -40.62 -23.97 -0.25
C LEU A 351 -39.56 -24.32 -1.32
N GLY A 352 -38.34 -23.79 -1.19
CA GLY A 352 -37.24 -24.03 -2.12
C GLY A 352 -36.37 -25.25 -1.78
N PRO A 353 -35.27 -25.46 -2.53
CA PRO A 353 -34.26 -26.47 -2.23
C PRO A 353 -33.71 -26.32 -0.81
N ASP A 354 -33.36 -27.45 -0.17
CA ASP A 354 -32.73 -27.48 1.15
C ASP A 354 -31.50 -26.53 1.18
N PRO A 355 -31.33 -25.65 2.19
CA PRO A 355 -30.21 -24.71 2.23
C PRO A 355 -28.82 -25.36 2.13
N SER A 356 -28.71 -26.64 2.49
CA SER A 356 -27.48 -27.44 2.37
C SER A 356 -27.24 -28.04 0.97
N THR A 357 -28.16 -27.86 0.02
CA THR A 357 -27.95 -28.23 -1.40
C THR A 357 -27.74 -27.02 -2.32
N ILE A 358 -28.01 -25.80 -1.85
CA ILE A 358 -27.79 -24.55 -2.61
C ILE A 358 -26.30 -24.32 -2.88
N VAL A 359 -25.95 -23.95 -4.11
CA VAL A 359 -24.56 -23.67 -4.55
C VAL A 359 -24.37 -22.28 -5.16
N GLU A 360 -25.46 -21.60 -5.54
CA GLU A 360 -25.45 -20.22 -6.04
C GLU A 360 -26.78 -19.55 -5.63
N VAL A 361 -26.70 -18.28 -5.24
CA VAL A 361 -27.88 -17.42 -5.04
C VAL A 361 -27.63 -16.10 -5.76
N THR A 362 -28.41 -15.82 -6.80
CA THR A 362 -28.42 -14.54 -7.51
C THR A 362 -29.59 -13.68 -7.07
N PHE A 363 -29.35 -12.39 -6.86
CA PHE A 363 -30.39 -11.39 -6.66
C PHE A 363 -30.57 -10.53 -7.91
N GLU A 364 -31.82 -10.15 -8.15
CA GLU A 364 -32.26 -9.38 -9.30
C GLU A 364 -33.15 -8.24 -8.80
N LEU A 365 -32.56 -7.05 -8.65
CA LEU A 365 -33.25 -5.86 -8.14
C LEU A 365 -33.44 -4.84 -9.26
N VAL A 366 -34.68 -4.38 -9.48
CA VAL A 366 -34.95 -3.25 -10.38
C VAL A 366 -34.77 -1.97 -9.58
N LEU A 367 -33.60 -1.35 -9.75
CA LEU A 367 -33.18 -0.15 -9.02
C LEU A 367 -33.08 1.06 -9.94
N ALA A 368 -33.34 2.23 -9.38
CA ALA A 368 -33.03 3.53 -9.98
C ALA A 368 -32.49 4.50 -8.91
N ASN A 369 -32.22 5.73 -9.32
CA ASN A 369 -31.69 6.83 -8.53
C ASN A 369 -30.26 6.59 -7.99
N ASP A 370 -29.79 7.39 -7.03
CA ASP A 370 -28.44 7.34 -6.44
C ASP A 370 -28.33 6.23 -5.39
N TYR A 371 -28.45 4.98 -5.85
CA TYR A 371 -28.50 3.81 -5.00
C TYR A 371 -27.11 3.27 -4.61
N LYS A 372 -26.99 2.80 -3.37
CA LYS A 372 -25.87 2.01 -2.84
C LYS A 372 -26.41 0.66 -2.36
N VAL A 373 -25.78 -0.45 -2.78
CA VAL A 373 -26.20 -1.83 -2.45
C VAL A 373 -25.11 -2.55 -1.65
N SER A 374 -25.44 -2.91 -0.41
CA SER A 374 -24.57 -3.64 0.50
C SER A 374 -25.23 -4.98 0.90
N MET A 375 -24.48 -6.07 1.09
CA MET A 375 -25.06 -7.39 1.42
C MET A 375 -24.22 -8.18 2.42
N ALA A 376 -24.88 -8.95 3.29
CA ALA A 376 -24.30 -9.88 4.27
C ALA A 376 -25.13 -11.15 4.44
N SER A 377 -24.62 -12.12 5.20
CA SER A 377 -25.30 -13.36 5.55
C SER A 377 -24.94 -13.84 6.96
N ASN A 378 -25.56 -14.93 7.43
CA ASN A 378 -25.15 -15.66 8.64
C ASN A 378 -23.74 -16.28 8.57
N ARG A 379 -23.01 -16.11 7.46
CA ARG A 379 -21.59 -16.45 7.30
C ARG A 379 -20.66 -15.23 7.15
N GLN A 380 -21.21 -14.01 7.16
CA GLN A 380 -20.48 -12.74 6.97
C GLN A 380 -20.66 -11.83 8.19
N LEU A 381 -20.05 -12.25 9.31
CA LEU A 381 -20.26 -11.68 10.64
C LEU A 381 -19.02 -10.96 11.18
N SER A 382 -19.23 -10.02 12.11
CA SER A 382 -18.20 -9.49 13.00
C SER A 382 -17.81 -10.51 14.08
N ARG A 383 -16.71 -10.27 14.78
CA ARG A 383 -16.36 -11.02 16.02
C ARG A 383 -17.41 -10.95 17.13
N ALA A 384 -18.33 -9.99 17.10
CA ALA A 384 -19.46 -9.91 18.02
C ALA A 384 -20.69 -10.73 17.55
N GLY A 385 -20.66 -11.30 16.34
CA GLY A 385 -21.77 -12.03 15.73
C GLY A 385 -22.75 -11.16 14.95
N GLU A 386 -22.42 -9.89 14.71
CA GLU A 386 -23.26 -8.94 13.98
C GLU A 386 -23.05 -9.09 12.47
N PHE A 387 -24.11 -8.92 11.67
CA PHE A 387 -24.00 -8.91 10.21
C PHE A 387 -23.19 -7.69 9.77
N HIS A 388 -22.17 -7.88 8.93
CA HIS A 388 -21.39 -6.77 8.35
C HIS A 388 -21.55 -6.71 6.82
N PRO A 389 -22.48 -5.89 6.29
CA PRO A 389 -22.72 -5.76 4.86
C PRO A 389 -21.52 -5.21 4.08
N LEU A 390 -21.11 -5.93 3.05
CA LEU A 390 -20.06 -5.51 2.12
C LEU A 390 -20.70 -4.90 0.86
N LEU A 391 -20.06 -3.88 0.28
CA LEU A 391 -20.53 -3.23 -0.94
C LEU A 391 -20.56 -4.22 -2.13
N ILE A 392 -21.67 -4.21 -2.87
CA ILE A 392 -21.93 -5.09 -4.02
C ILE A 392 -22.08 -4.29 -5.32
N ALA A 393 -22.85 -3.21 -5.28
CA ALA A 393 -23.11 -2.34 -6.41
C ALA A 393 -23.45 -0.92 -5.95
N ARG A 394 -23.29 0.07 -6.82
CA ARG A 394 -23.73 1.46 -6.61
C ARG A 394 -24.03 2.16 -7.94
N ALA A 395 -24.83 3.22 -7.90
CA ALA A 395 -25.19 4.05 -9.03
C ALA A 395 -23.98 4.72 -9.70
N ASP A 396 -24.21 5.25 -10.91
CA ASP A 396 -23.22 6.00 -11.69
C ASP A 396 -23.73 7.43 -11.84
N GLY A 397 -23.24 8.32 -10.99
CA GLY A 397 -23.76 9.68 -10.81
C GLY A 397 -24.99 9.76 -9.90
N ASN A 398 -25.13 10.91 -9.24
CA ASN A 398 -26.28 11.25 -8.41
C ASN A 398 -27.51 11.54 -9.30
N VAL A 399 -28.30 10.50 -9.55
CA VAL A 399 -29.53 10.54 -10.35
C VAL A 399 -30.73 10.56 -9.40
N ARG A 400 -31.71 11.44 -9.65
CA ARG A 400 -32.88 11.61 -8.75
C ARG A 400 -34.24 11.48 -9.44
N ASP A 401 -34.26 11.33 -10.77
CA ASP A 401 -35.45 11.38 -11.63
C ASP A 401 -35.87 10.00 -12.18
N THR A 402 -35.28 8.92 -11.66
CA THR A 402 -35.42 7.52 -12.09
C THR A 402 -34.98 7.21 -13.52
N SER A 403 -34.33 8.15 -14.23
CA SER A 403 -33.87 7.95 -15.62
C SER A 403 -32.84 6.83 -15.81
N ASN A 404 -32.14 6.43 -14.75
CA ASN A 404 -31.17 5.34 -14.74
C ASN A 404 -31.76 3.96 -14.35
N GLN A 405 -33.09 3.80 -14.31
CA GLN A 405 -33.75 2.56 -13.90
C GLN A 405 -33.23 1.34 -14.67
N ARG A 406 -32.59 0.40 -13.96
CA ARG A 406 -31.98 -0.81 -14.53
C ARG A 406 -32.19 -2.04 -13.66
N LEU A 407 -32.12 -3.21 -14.28
CA LEU A 407 -31.97 -4.47 -13.55
C LEU A 407 -30.53 -4.56 -13.04
N VAL A 408 -30.37 -4.61 -11.71
CA VAL A 408 -29.11 -4.80 -11.02
C VAL A 408 -29.07 -6.25 -10.55
N ARG A 409 -28.30 -7.08 -11.26
CA ARG A 409 -28.13 -8.50 -11.00
C ARG A 409 -26.77 -8.75 -10.33
N PHE A 410 -26.75 -9.49 -9.23
CA PHE A 410 -25.52 -9.81 -8.50
C PHE A 410 -25.66 -11.09 -7.67
N ASP A 411 -24.56 -11.82 -7.54
CA ASP A 411 -24.52 -13.11 -6.84
C ASP A 411 -23.99 -12.94 -5.42
N TYR A 412 -24.55 -13.71 -4.49
CA TYR A 412 -24.05 -13.77 -3.12
C TYR A 412 -22.89 -14.77 -3.00
N GLY A 413 -21.83 -14.36 -2.30
CA GLY A 413 -20.70 -15.21 -1.93
C GLY A 413 -19.75 -14.47 -0.99
N LEU A 414 -18.95 -15.21 -0.24
CA LEU A 414 -17.96 -14.67 0.68
C LEU A 414 -16.65 -14.35 -0.08
N PRO A 415 -15.93 -13.27 0.26
CA PRO A 415 -14.63 -12.95 -0.36
C PRO A 415 -13.62 -14.10 -0.22
N THR A 416 -13.06 -14.53 -1.35
CA THR A 416 -12.04 -15.60 -1.43
C THR A 416 -10.74 -15.15 -2.07
N ALA A 417 -10.72 -14.23 -3.03
CA ALA A 417 -9.48 -13.67 -3.56
C ALA A 417 -9.63 -12.23 -4.06
N ASN A 418 -8.51 -11.52 -4.09
CA ASN A 418 -8.36 -10.27 -4.80
C ASN A 418 -7.14 -10.39 -5.75
N GLN A 419 -7.36 -10.07 -7.03
CA GLN A 419 -6.41 -10.23 -8.12
C GLN A 419 -6.30 -8.92 -8.90
N ILE A 420 -5.10 -8.57 -9.37
CA ILE A 420 -4.87 -7.43 -10.25
C ILE A 420 -3.95 -7.83 -11.40
N PHE A 421 -4.35 -7.52 -12.64
CA PHE A 421 -3.51 -7.58 -13.84
C PHE A 421 -3.17 -6.15 -14.27
N GLY A 422 -1.90 -5.76 -14.16
CA GLY A 422 -1.37 -4.47 -14.61
C GLY A 422 -0.61 -4.59 -15.93
N PHE A 423 -0.73 -3.59 -16.78
CA PHE A 423 0.09 -3.37 -17.97
C PHE A 423 0.63 -1.95 -17.92
N HIS A 424 1.94 -1.77 -18.12
CA HIS A 424 2.55 -0.44 -18.20
C HIS A 424 3.42 -0.25 -19.45
N LEU A 425 3.54 1.01 -19.85
CA LEU A 425 4.36 1.50 -20.94
C LEU A 425 5.15 2.70 -20.41
N ALA A 426 6.47 2.63 -20.47
CA ALA A 426 7.33 3.80 -20.30
C ALA A 426 8.04 4.11 -21.62
N THR A 427 8.18 5.39 -21.97
CA THR A 427 9.02 5.82 -23.10
C THR A 427 9.92 6.98 -22.70
N THR A 428 11.16 6.96 -23.19
CA THR A 428 12.16 8.00 -22.93
C THR A 428 12.41 8.78 -24.21
N SER A 429 12.10 10.08 -24.20
CA SER A 429 12.31 11.01 -25.31
C SER A 429 11.69 10.59 -26.66
N PHE A 430 10.63 9.78 -26.65
CA PHE A 430 9.90 9.39 -27.86
C PHE A 430 9.19 10.61 -28.47
N LEU A 431 9.59 11.01 -29.68
CA LEU A 431 9.23 12.31 -30.28
C LEU A 431 9.59 13.51 -29.38
N GLY A 432 10.57 13.33 -28.47
CA GLY A 432 10.95 14.27 -27.43
C GLY A 432 9.98 14.36 -26.24
N PHE A 433 9.07 13.39 -26.06
CA PHE A 433 8.29 13.21 -24.84
C PHE A 433 8.84 12.05 -24.02
N ASP A 434 8.93 12.25 -22.71
CA ASP A 434 9.05 11.18 -21.74
C ASP A 434 7.62 10.83 -21.28
N THR A 435 7.24 9.56 -21.34
CA THR A 435 5.86 9.14 -21.00
C THR A 435 5.84 7.92 -20.09
N TYR A 436 4.81 7.86 -19.25
CA TYR A 436 4.46 6.68 -18.46
C TYR A 436 2.95 6.46 -18.54
N ALA A 437 2.52 5.25 -18.84
CA ALA A 437 1.11 4.86 -18.81
C ALA A 437 0.97 3.53 -18.08
N GLU A 438 -0.06 3.41 -17.24
CA GLU A 438 -0.43 2.16 -16.58
C GLU A 438 -1.94 1.92 -16.73
N TYR A 439 -2.32 0.67 -17.00
CA TYR A 439 -3.69 0.17 -16.98
C TYR A 439 -3.77 -1.11 -16.13
N ALA A 440 -4.56 -1.07 -15.06
CA ALA A 440 -4.73 -2.16 -14.12
C ALA A 440 -6.19 -2.63 -14.06
N VAL A 441 -6.41 -3.94 -14.14
CA VAL A 441 -7.72 -4.59 -14.00
C VAL A 441 -7.75 -5.37 -12.70
N ASN A 442 -8.69 -5.01 -11.83
CA ASN A 442 -8.92 -5.66 -10.55
C ASN A 442 -10.10 -6.64 -10.63
N HIS A 443 -9.91 -7.86 -10.13
CA HIS A 443 -10.96 -8.86 -9.95
C HIS A 443 -11.05 -9.27 -8.48
N GLN A 444 -12.24 -9.11 -7.90
CA GLN A 444 -12.56 -9.49 -6.52
C GLN A 444 -13.45 -10.75 -6.58
N PHE A 445 -12.89 -11.90 -6.23
CA PHE A 445 -13.56 -13.20 -6.28
C PHE A 445 -14.30 -13.50 -4.98
N ARG A 446 -15.47 -14.13 -5.14
CA ARG A 446 -16.35 -14.58 -4.05
C ARG A 446 -16.87 -15.98 -4.37
N LYS A 447 -16.90 -16.88 -3.38
CA LYS A 447 -17.50 -18.24 -3.50
C LYS A 447 -18.72 -18.36 -2.59
N TYR A 448 -19.76 -19.08 -3.02
CA TYR A 448 -20.93 -19.38 -2.18
C TYR A 448 -20.60 -20.53 -1.21
N PRO A 449 -20.84 -20.41 0.11
CA PRO A 449 -20.50 -21.44 1.08
C PRO A 449 -21.56 -22.55 1.14
N ASN A 450 -21.11 -23.79 0.88
CA ASN A 450 -21.86 -25.01 1.11
C ASN A 450 -20.90 -26.12 1.60
N PRO A 451 -21.12 -26.71 2.80
CA PRO A 451 -20.28 -27.79 3.36
C PRO A 451 -20.34 -29.12 2.57
N ASN A 452 -21.40 -29.36 1.78
CA ASN A 452 -21.62 -30.59 1.03
C ASN A 452 -20.98 -30.58 -0.37
N VAL A 453 -20.43 -29.44 -0.83
CA VAL A 453 -19.70 -29.35 -2.08
C VAL A 453 -18.26 -29.85 -1.86
N GLU A 454 -17.96 -31.03 -2.39
CA GLU A 454 -16.60 -31.56 -2.47
C GLU A 454 -15.87 -30.96 -3.69
N GLY A 455 -14.81 -30.18 -3.46
CA GLY A 455 -13.97 -29.59 -4.51
C GLY A 455 -14.12 -28.07 -4.65
N ASP A 456 -14.15 -27.58 -5.90
CA ASP A 456 -14.21 -26.15 -6.22
C ASP A 456 -15.65 -25.62 -6.21
N HIS A 457 -16.00 -24.76 -5.24
CA HIS A 457 -17.25 -23.98 -5.24
C HIS A 457 -17.33 -23.00 -6.42
N GLU A 458 -18.56 -22.65 -6.81
CA GLU A 458 -18.80 -21.67 -7.87
C GLU A 458 -18.34 -20.27 -7.46
N SER A 459 -17.68 -19.57 -8.40
CA SER A 459 -17.03 -18.29 -8.16
C SER A 459 -17.69 -17.15 -8.94
N ALA A 460 -18.19 -16.16 -8.19
CA ALA A 460 -18.57 -14.86 -8.72
C ALA A 460 -17.36 -13.91 -8.68
N ALA A 461 -17.30 -12.94 -9.60
CA ALA A 461 -16.21 -11.97 -9.68
C ALA A 461 -16.74 -10.56 -9.96
N ARG A 462 -16.38 -9.60 -9.09
CA ARG A 462 -16.55 -8.17 -9.37
C ARG A 462 -15.30 -7.66 -10.09
N ARG A 463 -15.48 -6.91 -11.20
CA ARG A 463 -14.38 -6.24 -11.91
C ARG A 463 -14.38 -4.74 -11.62
N ALA A 464 -13.20 -4.18 -11.44
CA ALA A 464 -12.91 -2.76 -11.50
C ALA A 464 -11.67 -2.51 -12.38
N ASP A 465 -11.43 -1.27 -12.79
CA ASP A 465 -10.20 -0.87 -13.47
C ASP A 465 -9.69 0.50 -12.97
N ALA A 466 -8.37 0.67 -13.07
CA ALA A 466 -7.64 1.89 -12.76
C ALA A 466 -6.63 2.16 -13.88
N TRP A 467 -6.42 3.42 -14.24
CA TRP A 467 -5.40 3.80 -15.21
C TRP A 467 -4.88 5.21 -15.03
N MET A 468 -3.64 5.42 -15.49
CA MET A 468 -2.96 6.71 -15.56
C MET A 468 -2.14 6.83 -16.85
N LEU A 469 -1.95 8.06 -17.31
CA LEU A 469 -1.10 8.43 -18.44
C LEU A 469 -0.47 9.79 -18.15
N ASN A 470 0.85 9.80 -17.98
CA ASN A 470 1.68 10.99 -17.79
C ASN A 470 2.58 11.18 -19.01
N ALA A 471 2.69 12.41 -19.50
CA ALA A 471 3.53 12.79 -20.63
C ALA A 471 4.19 14.14 -20.40
N ALA A 472 5.51 14.16 -20.30
CA ALA A 472 6.34 15.35 -20.12
C ALA A 472 7.19 15.62 -21.37
N LYS A 473 7.46 16.89 -21.67
CA LYS A 473 8.41 17.29 -22.70
C LYS A 473 9.11 18.59 -22.33
N ASN A 474 10.42 18.50 -22.17
CA ASN A 474 11.31 19.62 -21.91
C ASN A 474 12.08 19.97 -23.19
N ALA A 475 11.81 21.14 -23.76
CA ALA A 475 12.35 21.61 -25.04
C ALA A 475 12.74 23.10 -24.93
N TYR A 476 13.82 23.36 -24.18
CA TYR A 476 14.23 24.69 -23.71
C TYR A 476 14.16 25.77 -24.81
N PRO A 477 13.54 26.94 -24.55
CA PRO A 477 13.05 27.42 -23.25
C PRO A 477 11.67 26.88 -22.84
N TRP A 478 11.01 26.06 -23.66
CA TRP A 478 9.64 25.60 -23.42
C TRP A 478 9.57 24.28 -22.66
N PHE A 479 8.49 24.07 -21.91
CA PHE A 479 8.12 22.77 -21.37
C PHE A 479 6.60 22.57 -21.46
N VAL A 480 6.17 21.31 -21.49
CA VAL A 480 4.77 20.90 -21.39
C VAL A 480 4.67 19.60 -20.60
N TYR A 481 3.60 19.47 -19.81
CA TYR A 481 3.23 18.29 -19.06
C TYR A 481 1.73 18.05 -19.21
N GLY A 482 1.33 16.79 -19.31
CA GLY A 482 -0.06 16.37 -19.19
C GLY A 482 -0.16 15.04 -18.47
N GLU A 483 -1.09 14.97 -17.53
CA GLU A 483 -1.54 13.75 -16.87
C GLU A 483 -3.03 13.54 -17.12
N ALA A 484 -3.45 12.29 -17.25
CA ALA A 484 -4.85 11.89 -17.34
C ALA A 484 -5.03 10.54 -16.64
N PHE A 485 -6.15 10.36 -15.94
CA PHE A 485 -6.35 9.19 -15.07
C PHE A 485 -7.82 8.84 -14.87
N SER A 486 -8.03 7.61 -14.39
CA SER A 486 -9.30 7.14 -13.84
C SER A 486 -9.05 6.06 -12.81
N MET A 487 -9.59 6.23 -11.61
CA MET A 487 -9.58 5.23 -10.55
C MET A 487 -11.00 4.73 -10.35
N GLY A 488 -11.26 3.46 -10.67
CA GLY A 488 -12.59 2.87 -10.51
C GLY A 488 -13.09 2.98 -9.07
N LYS A 489 -14.35 3.40 -8.89
CA LYS A 489 -15.04 3.55 -7.60
C LYS A 489 -15.08 2.29 -6.72
N ASP A 490 -14.82 1.15 -7.35
CA ASP A 490 -14.82 -0.19 -6.77
C ASP A 490 -13.42 -0.84 -6.80
N TYR A 491 -12.37 -0.11 -7.21
CA TYR A 491 -11.00 -0.60 -7.25
C TYR A 491 -10.48 -0.82 -5.82
N ALA A 492 -9.94 -2.01 -5.56
CA ALA A 492 -9.45 -2.37 -4.24
C ALA A 492 -8.15 -3.18 -4.34
N THR A 493 -7.15 -2.75 -3.57
CA THR A 493 -5.83 -3.38 -3.43
C THR A 493 -5.74 -4.25 -2.17
N ASN A 494 -6.86 -4.74 -1.60
CA ASN A 494 -6.85 -5.42 -0.31
C ASN A 494 -7.62 -6.75 -0.25
N ILE A 495 -7.28 -7.59 0.74
CA ILE A 495 -8.02 -8.82 1.08
C ILE A 495 -8.13 -8.98 2.59
N PHE A 496 -9.28 -9.45 3.08
CA PHE A 496 -9.45 -9.85 4.48
C PHE A 496 -8.47 -10.97 4.88
N LEU A 497 -8.04 -11.00 6.14
CA LEU A 497 -7.13 -12.01 6.68
C LEU A 497 -7.86 -13.04 7.53
N SER A 498 -7.72 -14.32 7.18
CA SER A 498 -8.19 -15.44 8.02
C SER A 498 -7.34 -15.57 9.29
N ASP A 499 -7.96 -15.93 10.42
CA ASP A 499 -7.22 -16.48 11.58
C ASP A 499 -6.97 -17.99 11.43
N GLN A 500 -6.18 -18.58 12.33
CA GLN A 500 -5.74 -19.99 12.25
C GLN A 500 -6.90 -21.00 12.19
N ARG A 501 -8.10 -20.63 12.68
CA ARG A 501 -9.33 -21.44 12.62
C ARG A 501 -10.13 -21.23 11.32
N GLY A 502 -9.70 -20.31 10.46
CA GLY A 502 -10.39 -19.90 9.25
C GLY A 502 -11.33 -18.70 9.45
N VAL A 503 -11.51 -18.21 10.67
CA VAL A 503 -12.44 -17.11 10.97
C VAL A 503 -11.93 -15.81 10.34
N ILE A 504 -12.77 -15.21 9.49
CA ILE A 504 -12.60 -13.84 8.99
C ILE A 504 -13.54 -12.93 9.79
N ASP A 505 -13.04 -11.75 10.17
CA ASP A 505 -13.79 -10.73 10.90
C ASP A 505 -14.00 -9.53 9.98
N TYR A 506 -15.14 -9.50 9.30
CA TYR A 506 -15.38 -8.54 8.21
C TYR A 506 -15.54 -7.09 8.69
N ALA A 507 -15.81 -6.87 9.98
CA ALA A 507 -16.04 -5.55 10.55
C ALA A 507 -14.78 -4.81 11.04
N THR A 508 -13.64 -5.51 11.14
CA THR A 508 -12.42 -4.94 11.74
C THR A 508 -11.43 -4.47 10.66
N GLN A 509 -11.23 -3.16 10.54
CA GLN A 509 -10.29 -2.58 9.57
C GLN A 509 -8.84 -3.07 9.75
N ASN A 510 -8.43 -3.40 10.97
CA ASN A 510 -7.09 -3.97 11.24
C ASN A 510 -6.91 -5.42 10.75
N ARG A 511 -7.86 -6.01 10.00
CA ARG A 511 -7.86 -7.42 9.56
C ARG A 511 -7.97 -7.60 8.04
N PHE A 512 -7.38 -6.70 7.28
CA PHE A 512 -7.01 -6.95 5.88
C PHE A 512 -5.50 -6.83 5.65
N PHE A 513 -5.07 -7.21 4.45
CA PHE A 513 -3.73 -7.02 3.89
C PHE A 513 -3.83 -6.35 2.52
N GLU A 514 -2.99 -5.37 2.30
CA GLU A 514 -3.01 -4.48 1.16
C GLU A 514 -1.82 -4.70 0.23
N PHE A 515 -2.00 -4.32 -1.03
CA PHE A 515 -0.98 -4.40 -2.06
C PHE A 515 -0.26 -3.05 -2.19
N VAL A 516 -1.02 -1.96 -2.09
CA VAL A 516 -0.56 -0.57 -1.93
C VAL A 516 -0.88 -0.15 -0.49
N GLU A 517 0.08 0.42 0.22
CA GLU A 517 -0.08 0.91 1.61
C GLU A 517 -0.56 2.36 1.65
N ASP A 518 -0.86 2.80 2.87
CA ASP A 518 -1.07 4.17 3.35
C ASP A 518 0.22 4.54 4.10
N ASN A 519 1.01 5.47 3.57
CA ASN A 519 2.35 5.85 4.07
C ASN A 519 2.75 7.25 3.54
N ASP A 520 1.96 8.29 3.87
CA ASP A 520 2.01 9.61 3.20
C ASP A 520 3.40 10.30 3.24
N ASP A 521 4.20 10.02 4.28
CA ASP A 521 5.57 10.57 4.42
C ASP A 521 6.69 9.73 3.77
N GLN A 522 6.36 8.52 3.32
CA GLN A 522 7.24 7.56 2.63
C GLN A 522 8.39 6.96 3.46
N ASP A 523 8.20 6.77 4.77
CA ASP A 523 9.15 6.08 5.65
C ASP A 523 9.25 4.52 5.40
N ARG A 524 9.51 3.74 6.45
CA ARG A 524 9.57 2.27 6.51
C ARG A 524 8.35 1.62 7.21
N THR A 525 7.32 2.38 7.57
CA THR A 525 6.29 2.04 8.57
C THR A 525 4.91 2.52 8.11
N PRO A 526 3.98 1.64 7.70
CA PRO A 526 2.68 2.09 7.23
C PRO A 526 1.88 2.83 8.32
N ASP A 527 1.29 3.96 7.96
CA ASP A 527 0.55 4.88 8.83
C ASP A 527 -0.60 4.15 9.53
N TRP A 528 -1.25 3.22 8.82
CA TRP A 528 -2.36 2.43 9.33
C TRP A 528 -1.95 1.15 10.06
N GLY A 529 -2.74 0.76 11.08
CA GLY A 529 -2.41 -0.41 11.91
C GLY A 529 -3.05 -1.71 11.41
N ARG A 530 -2.26 -2.72 10.99
CA ARG A 530 -2.77 -4.05 10.59
C ARG A 530 -2.31 -5.23 11.46
N ALA A 531 -3.08 -6.31 11.41
CA ALA A 531 -2.72 -7.57 12.03
C ALA A 531 -1.41 -8.12 11.43
N PHE A 532 -0.51 -8.58 12.31
CA PHE A 532 0.83 -9.11 11.99
C PHE A 532 1.88 -8.09 11.50
N GLN A 533 1.50 -6.81 11.33
CA GLN A 533 2.40 -5.65 11.27
C GLN A 533 3.03 -5.38 12.66
N ALA A 534 4.09 -4.57 12.74
CA ALA A 534 4.71 -4.19 14.01
C ALA A 534 3.87 -3.19 14.84
N GLY A 535 3.07 -2.39 14.14
CA GLY A 535 2.20 -1.32 14.62
C GLY A 535 1.88 -0.39 13.44
N PRO A 536 0.87 0.50 13.55
CA PRO A 536 0.84 1.72 12.73
C PRO A 536 2.10 2.53 13.00
N ASP A 537 2.42 3.47 12.12
CA ASP A 537 3.32 4.55 12.51
C ASP A 537 2.64 5.56 13.46
N ILE A 538 3.45 6.39 14.12
CA ILE A 538 3.04 7.40 15.11
C ILE A 538 3.79 8.74 14.93
N GLU A 539 4.67 8.81 13.95
CA GLU A 539 5.62 9.86 13.59
C GLU A 539 5.34 10.39 12.16
N VAL A 540 4.12 10.15 11.65
CA VAL A 540 3.66 10.49 10.29
C VAL A 540 3.73 11.99 10.03
N PHE A 541 4.75 12.44 9.30
CA PHE A 541 5.04 13.86 9.05
C PHE A 541 5.24 14.18 7.55
N PRO A 542 4.20 14.13 6.70
CA PRO A 542 4.33 14.28 5.24
C PRO A 542 4.93 15.63 4.85
N GLY A 543 6.18 15.60 4.37
CA GLY A 543 6.98 16.80 4.08
C GLY A 543 7.23 17.73 5.27
N TRP A 544 6.98 17.27 6.50
CA TRP A 544 7.24 17.96 7.78
C TRP A 544 8.39 17.30 8.58
N ASP A 545 8.95 16.20 8.09
CA ASP A 545 10.32 15.75 8.34
C ASP A 545 11.09 15.76 7.00
N GLU A 546 11.72 16.89 6.65
CA GLU A 546 12.57 16.96 5.43
C GLU A 546 13.94 16.29 5.63
N ASN A 547 14.32 16.00 6.88
CA ASN A 547 15.67 15.57 7.24
C ASN A 547 15.80 14.05 7.46
N ASN A 548 14.65 13.37 7.68
CA ASN A 548 14.45 11.95 7.95
C ASN A 548 15.03 11.48 9.31
N ASP A 549 14.84 12.26 10.38
CA ASP A 549 15.23 11.89 11.75
C ASP A 549 14.06 11.42 12.66
N PHE A 550 12.84 11.35 12.11
CA PHE A 550 11.59 11.00 12.80
C PHE A 550 11.18 12.02 13.88
N ILE A 551 11.54 13.29 13.67
CA ILE A 551 11.10 14.43 14.48
C ILE A 551 10.56 15.52 13.55
N ASN A 552 9.44 16.11 13.95
CA ASN A 552 8.76 17.16 13.20
C ASN A 552 9.62 18.45 13.14
N ASP A 553 9.95 18.94 11.95
CA ASP A 553 10.76 20.15 11.72
C ASP A 553 10.13 21.44 12.30
N PHE A 554 8.85 21.39 12.66
CA PHE A 554 8.13 22.48 13.32
C PHE A 554 8.09 22.39 14.86
N ASN A 555 8.62 21.32 15.45
CA ASN A 555 8.72 21.11 16.89
C ASN A 555 9.86 20.13 17.25
N GLN A 556 11.10 20.44 16.85
CA GLN A 556 12.26 19.55 16.96
C GLN A 556 12.67 19.25 18.42
N ASN A 557 12.15 19.99 19.39
CA ASN A 557 12.41 19.74 20.80
C ASN A 557 11.46 18.69 21.44
N ASP A 558 10.36 18.33 20.77
CA ASP A 558 9.36 17.35 21.19
C ASP A 558 9.67 15.97 20.59
N ASN A 559 9.91 14.97 21.45
CA ASN A 559 10.33 13.64 21.01
C ASN A 559 10.09 12.57 22.08
N ARG A 560 10.38 11.31 21.70
CA ARG A 560 10.35 10.09 22.53
C ARG A 560 10.96 10.21 23.94
N THR A 561 11.85 11.18 24.20
CA THR A 561 12.50 11.39 25.51
C THR A 561 12.08 12.67 26.25
N ARG A 562 11.43 13.61 25.57
CA ARG A 562 11.00 14.91 26.09
C ARG A 562 9.73 15.33 25.37
N GLU A 563 8.59 15.25 26.05
CA GLU A 563 7.31 15.69 25.50
C GLU A 563 7.18 17.22 25.63
N ASN A 564 6.94 17.92 24.52
CA ASN A 564 6.70 19.37 24.49
C ASN A 564 5.49 19.76 23.60
N GLN A 565 4.39 20.12 24.25
CA GLN A 565 3.12 20.46 23.61
C GLN A 565 3.01 21.96 23.22
N LEU A 566 4.12 22.58 22.83
CA LEU A 566 4.18 23.96 22.35
C LEU A 566 5.16 24.05 21.16
N PRO A 567 4.71 24.22 19.91
CA PRO A 567 5.59 24.10 18.75
C PRO A 567 6.71 25.15 18.75
N ASP A 568 7.85 24.85 18.12
CA ASP A 568 9.01 25.74 18.08
C ASP A 568 8.63 27.14 17.58
N TYR A 569 7.75 27.23 16.57
CA TYR A 569 7.26 28.50 16.00
C TYR A 569 6.34 29.33 16.93
N GLU A 570 5.96 28.81 18.10
CA GLU A 570 5.31 29.54 19.19
C GLU A 570 6.29 29.89 20.33
N GLU A 571 7.39 29.13 20.49
CA GLU A 571 8.37 29.33 21.55
C GLU A 571 9.30 30.55 21.32
N PRO A 572 9.55 31.41 22.34
CA PRO A 572 10.29 32.66 22.17
C PRO A 572 11.71 32.56 21.60
N PHE A 573 12.39 31.43 21.78
CA PHE A 573 13.77 31.22 21.34
C PHE A 573 13.86 30.35 20.07
N LEU A 574 12.99 29.35 19.95
CA LEU A 574 13.06 28.34 18.88
C LEU A 574 12.34 28.81 17.60
N ARG A 575 11.41 29.76 17.72
CA ARG A 575 10.79 30.52 16.62
C ARG A 575 11.79 31.33 15.78
N TYR A 576 13.03 31.49 16.23
CA TYR A 576 14.08 31.99 15.35
C TYR A 576 14.37 31.01 14.21
N HIS A 577 14.40 29.71 14.48
CA HIS A 577 14.68 28.68 13.49
C HIS A 577 13.39 28.19 12.81
N SER A 578 12.32 27.91 13.56
CA SER A 578 11.05 27.43 13.01
C SER A 578 10.08 28.55 12.61
N ASP A 579 9.43 28.40 11.44
CA ASP A 579 8.35 29.28 10.96
C ASP A 579 6.99 28.58 11.04
N ARG A 580 5.91 29.35 11.22
CA ARG A 580 4.54 28.81 11.17
C ARG A 580 4.21 28.24 9.79
N PRO A 581 3.60 27.04 9.68
CA PRO A 581 3.17 26.45 8.41
C PRO A 581 2.31 27.37 7.53
N GLU A 582 1.54 28.29 8.11
CA GLU A 582 0.75 29.28 7.37
C GLU A 582 1.58 30.13 6.37
N PHE A 583 2.88 30.31 6.63
CA PHE A 583 3.80 31.14 5.86
C PHE A 583 4.50 30.37 4.72
N LEU A 584 4.30 29.05 4.64
CA LEU A 584 4.83 28.23 3.56
C LEU A 584 4.12 28.54 2.24
N PHE A 585 4.86 28.39 1.15
CA PHE A 585 4.33 28.43 -0.21
C PHE A 585 4.38 27.03 -0.80
N GLY A 586 3.29 26.63 -1.44
CA GLY A 586 3.17 25.34 -2.09
C GLY A 586 2.07 25.34 -3.13
N ILE A 587 1.84 24.18 -3.73
CA ILE A 587 0.74 23.96 -4.65
C ILE A 587 -0.42 23.35 -3.85
N ASP A 588 -1.61 23.75 -4.26
CA ASP A 588 -2.92 23.40 -3.71
C ASP A 588 -3.80 23.25 -4.96
N LEU A 589 -4.09 22.01 -5.36
CA LEU A 589 -4.89 21.69 -6.55
C LEU A 589 -6.20 20.98 -6.23
N ASN A 590 -6.34 20.31 -5.07
CA ASN A 590 -7.64 19.83 -4.59
C ASN A 590 -8.54 20.99 -4.13
N ASN A 591 -7.96 22.09 -3.63
CA ASN A 591 -8.60 23.33 -3.16
C ASN A 591 -9.21 23.28 -1.74
N ASN A 592 -8.79 22.33 -0.89
CA ASN A 592 -9.19 22.22 0.52
C ASN A 592 -8.45 23.19 1.47
N GLY A 593 -7.52 24.00 0.93
CA GLY A 593 -6.77 25.02 1.66
C GLY A 593 -5.54 24.55 2.43
N TRP A 594 -5.06 23.32 2.18
CA TRP A 594 -3.71 22.90 2.55
C TRP A 594 -2.74 23.00 1.36
N ILE A 595 -1.51 22.53 1.53
CA ILE A 595 -0.55 22.32 0.44
C ILE A 595 -0.53 20.83 0.15
N ASP A 596 -0.70 20.43 -1.12
CA ASP A 596 -0.86 19.02 -1.55
C ASP A 596 0.25 18.08 -1.01
N ARG A 597 1.47 18.61 -0.79
CA ARG A 597 2.64 17.89 -0.24
C ARG A 597 2.54 17.56 1.26
N PHE A 598 1.73 18.29 2.01
CA PHE A 598 1.64 18.21 3.48
C PHE A 598 0.32 17.60 3.96
N GLU A 599 -0.43 16.99 3.05
CA GLU A 599 -1.66 16.29 3.37
C GLU A 599 -1.38 14.92 3.97
N ASN A 600 -2.37 14.37 4.67
CA ASN A 600 -2.40 13.01 5.17
C ASN A 600 -3.85 12.52 5.12
N ASP A 601 -4.13 11.27 4.76
CA ASP A 601 -5.48 10.71 4.97
C ASP A 601 -5.53 9.31 5.61
N THR A 602 -6.21 8.33 5.01
CA THR A 602 -6.34 6.93 5.50
C THR A 602 -6.61 5.92 4.35
N GLU A 603 -6.46 6.36 3.10
CA GLU A 603 -6.61 5.58 1.88
C GLU A 603 -5.24 5.09 1.37
N PRO A 604 -5.17 4.07 0.50
CA PRO A 604 -3.88 3.66 -0.06
C PRO A 604 -3.26 4.74 -0.96
N ASP A 605 -1.92 4.86 -0.94
CA ASP A 605 -1.00 5.71 -1.72
C ASP A 605 -1.12 5.55 -3.26
N PHE A 606 -2.33 5.68 -3.80
CA PHE A 606 -2.52 5.74 -5.23
C PHE A 606 -2.08 7.11 -5.76
N PRO A 607 -1.49 7.20 -6.96
CA PRO A 607 -1.20 8.48 -7.60
C PRO A 607 -2.42 9.41 -7.78
N TYR A 608 -3.64 8.87 -7.65
CA TYR A 608 -4.91 9.58 -7.69
C TYR A 608 -5.92 8.89 -6.76
N LYS A 609 -6.75 9.64 -6.03
CA LYS A 609 -7.75 9.06 -5.10
C LYS A 609 -8.78 8.20 -5.83
N ARG A 610 -9.34 7.19 -5.13
CA ARG A 610 -10.37 6.29 -5.68
C ARG A 610 -11.64 7.05 -6.08
N ASP A 611 -12.46 6.45 -6.94
CA ASP A 611 -13.67 7.07 -7.54
C ASP A 611 -13.44 8.32 -8.43
N HIS A 612 -12.20 8.84 -8.53
CA HIS A 612 -11.91 10.02 -9.35
C HIS A 612 -11.58 9.64 -10.80
N ARG A 613 -12.02 10.49 -11.74
CA ARG A 613 -11.52 10.55 -13.11
C ARG A 613 -11.17 11.99 -13.47
N GLY A 614 -10.07 12.20 -14.18
CA GLY A 614 -9.63 13.55 -14.47
C GLY A 614 -8.43 13.65 -15.42
N TYR A 615 -7.99 14.89 -15.58
CA TYR A 615 -6.73 15.23 -16.21
C TYR A 615 -6.20 16.55 -15.62
N ASN A 616 -4.89 16.75 -15.72
CA ASN A 616 -4.25 18.03 -15.50
C ASN A 616 -3.21 18.26 -16.60
N ALA A 617 -3.16 19.47 -17.15
CA ALA A 617 -2.24 19.80 -18.23
C ALA A 617 -1.72 21.22 -18.06
N TYR A 618 -0.40 21.37 -18.15
CA TYR A 618 0.27 22.66 -18.05
C TYR A 618 1.41 22.79 -19.05
N GLY A 619 1.70 24.03 -19.43
CA GLY A 619 2.84 24.37 -20.27
C GLY A 619 3.43 25.71 -19.85
N GLY A 620 4.63 26.01 -20.34
CA GLY A 620 5.28 27.25 -19.96
C GLY A 620 6.65 27.46 -20.57
N VAL A 621 7.33 28.47 -20.06
CA VAL A 621 8.58 28.98 -20.60
C VAL A 621 9.55 29.42 -19.51
N HIS A 622 10.82 29.11 -19.71
CA HIS A 622 11.95 29.72 -19.01
C HIS A 622 12.27 31.06 -19.67
N LEU A 623 11.97 32.16 -18.99
CA LEU A 623 12.35 33.51 -19.41
C LEU A 623 13.85 33.73 -19.18
N THR A 624 14.38 33.13 -18.12
CA THR A 624 15.81 32.92 -17.83
C THR A 624 15.96 31.55 -17.14
N PRO A 625 17.18 31.02 -16.91
CA PRO A 625 17.35 29.83 -16.07
C PRO A 625 16.69 29.95 -14.68
N GLU A 626 16.74 31.15 -14.10
CA GLU A 626 16.19 31.52 -12.79
C GLU A 626 14.68 31.84 -12.82
N THR A 627 14.10 32.10 -13.99
CA THR A 627 12.76 32.68 -14.14
C THR A 627 11.86 31.81 -15.02
N ARG A 628 10.80 31.24 -14.45
CA ARG A 628 9.86 30.34 -15.12
C ARG A 628 8.43 30.87 -15.00
N LEU A 629 7.68 30.81 -16.09
CA LEU A 629 6.24 31.06 -16.14
C LEU A 629 5.53 29.79 -16.60
N THR A 630 4.52 29.34 -15.85
CA THR A 630 3.69 28.16 -16.12
C THR A 630 2.22 28.57 -16.19
N ALA A 631 1.44 27.97 -17.08
CA ALA A 631 -0.02 28.07 -17.09
C ALA A 631 -0.62 26.69 -17.34
N GLY A 632 -1.71 26.35 -16.63
CA GLY A 632 -2.31 25.03 -16.68
C GLY A 632 -3.78 24.98 -16.29
N ARG A 633 -4.35 23.77 -16.40
CA ARG A 633 -5.70 23.45 -15.95
C ARG A 633 -5.81 22.00 -15.52
N THR A 634 -6.28 21.81 -14.29
CA THR A 634 -6.82 20.54 -13.80
C THR A 634 -8.34 20.49 -14.00
N ARG A 635 -8.87 19.29 -14.24
CA ARG A 635 -10.29 18.97 -14.19
C ARG A 635 -10.47 17.53 -13.73
N GLN A 636 -11.16 17.38 -12.61
CA GLN A 636 -11.47 16.09 -11.99
C GLN A 636 -12.97 16.00 -11.70
N TRP A 637 -13.49 14.77 -11.64
CA TRP A 637 -14.87 14.48 -11.25
C TRP A 637 -14.99 13.08 -10.65
N LEU A 638 -15.98 12.88 -9.79
CA LEU A 638 -16.29 11.57 -9.22
C LEU A 638 -17.09 10.71 -10.21
N ILE A 639 -16.94 9.39 -10.13
CA ILE A 639 -17.68 8.42 -10.95
C ILE A 639 -19.00 8.04 -10.25
N SER A 640 -19.02 8.01 -8.92
CA SER A 640 -20.20 7.76 -8.08
C SER A 640 -21.24 8.90 -8.16
N SER A 641 -20.81 10.16 -8.12
CA SER A 641 -21.69 11.29 -7.78
C SER A 641 -21.44 12.53 -8.65
N ALA A 642 -22.35 13.51 -8.59
CA ALA A 642 -22.30 14.73 -9.42
C ALA A 642 -21.31 15.80 -8.91
N ARG A 643 -20.13 15.38 -8.40
CA ARG A 643 -19.08 16.26 -7.84
C ARG A 643 -17.91 16.41 -8.83
N ARG A 644 -17.32 17.60 -8.87
CA ARG A 644 -16.20 17.97 -9.75
C ARG A 644 -15.33 19.06 -9.15
N SER A 645 -14.05 19.06 -9.55
CA SER A 645 -13.11 20.16 -9.31
C SER A 645 -12.55 20.64 -10.66
N GLU A 646 -12.67 21.93 -10.95
CA GLU A 646 -12.17 22.57 -12.18
C GLU A 646 -11.33 23.80 -11.86
N THR A 647 -10.01 23.65 -11.83
CA THR A 647 -9.07 24.74 -11.49
C THR A 647 -8.15 25.07 -12.66
N SER A 648 -8.19 26.34 -13.11
CA SER A 648 -7.29 26.89 -14.14
C SER A 648 -6.32 27.87 -13.48
N TYR A 649 -5.02 27.71 -13.72
CA TYR A 649 -3.98 28.38 -12.92
C TYR A 649 -2.82 28.92 -13.75
N ALA A 650 -2.13 29.91 -13.18
CA ALA A 650 -0.86 30.43 -13.65
C ALA A 650 0.11 30.53 -12.46
N LEU A 651 1.36 30.09 -12.66
CA LEU A 651 2.41 30.09 -11.66
C LEU A 651 3.64 30.80 -12.24
N PHE A 652 4.05 31.89 -11.60
CA PHE A 652 5.34 32.54 -11.81
C PHE A 652 6.31 32.10 -10.72
N THR A 653 7.54 31.73 -11.09
CA THR A 653 8.63 31.46 -10.14
C THR A 653 9.91 32.14 -10.57
N PHE A 654 10.53 32.86 -9.65
CA PHE A 654 11.88 33.41 -9.73
C PHE A 654 12.69 32.94 -8.53
N ASP A 655 13.86 32.34 -8.75
CA ASP A 655 14.80 31.96 -7.69
C ASP A 655 16.23 32.21 -8.16
N LYS A 656 16.90 33.17 -7.51
CA LYS A 656 18.25 33.56 -7.87
C LYS A 656 19.10 33.87 -6.65
N ASP A 657 20.25 33.21 -6.57
CA ASP A 657 21.35 33.63 -5.71
C ASP A 657 22.19 34.72 -6.40
N ILE A 658 22.61 35.72 -5.64
CA ILE A 658 23.31 36.91 -6.13
C ILE A 658 24.54 37.13 -5.26
N ALA A 659 25.74 37.00 -5.86
CA ALA A 659 27.00 37.26 -5.16
C ALA A 659 26.99 38.62 -4.44
N ASP A 660 27.56 38.65 -3.24
CA ASP A 660 27.64 39.82 -2.35
C ASP A 660 26.28 40.43 -1.92
N LEU A 661 25.17 39.72 -2.15
CA LEU A 661 23.82 40.09 -1.69
C LEU A 661 23.08 38.92 -1.03
N GLY A 662 23.11 37.73 -1.62
CA GLY A 662 22.36 36.54 -1.22
C GLY A 662 21.15 36.23 -2.11
N ARG A 663 20.27 35.35 -1.62
CA ARG A 663 19.23 34.68 -2.43
C ARG A 663 17.89 35.39 -2.37
N ILE A 664 17.36 35.73 -3.56
CA ILE A 664 16.02 36.30 -3.76
C ILE A 664 15.13 35.24 -4.40
N ARG A 665 13.95 35.03 -3.83
CA ARG A 665 12.90 34.12 -4.29
C ARG A 665 11.57 34.86 -4.38
N VAL A 666 10.85 34.70 -5.49
CA VAL A 666 9.51 35.26 -5.68
C VAL A 666 8.63 34.23 -6.39
N PHE A 667 7.50 33.90 -5.78
CA PHE A 667 6.50 32.98 -6.32
C PHE A 667 5.13 33.67 -6.34
N GLU A 668 4.38 33.53 -7.43
CA GLU A 668 2.98 33.98 -7.53
C GLU A 668 2.15 32.88 -8.19
N HIS A 669 1.14 32.38 -7.46
CA HIS A 669 0.20 31.38 -7.93
C HIS A 669 -1.21 31.97 -7.97
N LEU A 670 -1.68 32.28 -9.19
CA LEU A 670 -3.03 32.76 -9.47
C LEU A 670 -3.88 31.59 -10.01
N LYS A 671 -4.86 31.13 -9.23
CA LYS A 671 -5.80 30.09 -9.65
C LYS A 671 -7.26 30.57 -9.66
N ARG A 672 -8.04 30.04 -10.60
CA ARG A 672 -9.49 30.15 -10.65
C ARG A 672 -10.10 28.76 -10.50
N ALA A 673 -10.70 28.52 -9.35
CA ALA A 673 -11.30 27.26 -8.97
C ALA A 673 -12.82 27.26 -9.13
N ARG A 674 -13.38 26.07 -9.32
CA ARG A 674 -14.81 25.75 -9.26
C ARG A 674 -14.93 24.31 -8.77
N ASP A 675 -15.34 24.16 -7.52
CA ASP A 675 -15.17 22.89 -6.82
C ASP A 675 -16.37 22.48 -5.95
N ASN A 676 -16.70 21.20 -5.99
CA ASN A 676 -17.63 20.57 -5.06
C ASN A 676 -17.25 19.12 -4.72
N ILE A 677 -15.97 18.74 -4.84
CA ILE A 677 -15.42 17.53 -4.24
C ILE A 677 -14.84 17.93 -2.88
N ALA A 678 -15.50 17.57 -1.78
CA ALA A 678 -14.91 17.75 -0.46
C ALA A 678 -13.75 16.77 -0.29
N ASP A 679 -12.55 17.28 0.01
CA ASP A 679 -11.33 16.51 0.24
C ASP A 679 -10.91 16.61 1.72
N ASP A 680 -11.67 15.89 2.56
CA ASP A 680 -11.43 15.73 4.00
C ASP A 680 -10.09 15.02 4.24
N ARG A 681 -9.29 15.52 5.19
CA ARG A 681 -7.93 15.03 5.47
C ARG A 681 -7.70 14.80 6.97
N ILE A 682 -6.59 14.18 7.34
CA ILE A 682 -6.03 14.26 8.69
C ILE A 682 -5.18 15.53 8.83
N ALA A 683 -5.23 16.16 10.02
CA ALA A 683 -4.27 17.20 10.38
C ALA A 683 -2.93 16.60 10.83
N PRO A 684 -1.78 16.94 10.21
CA PRO A 684 -0.48 16.60 10.78
C PRO A 684 -0.35 17.25 12.16
N LEU A 685 0.07 16.46 13.14
CA LEU A 685 0.26 16.94 14.50
C LEU A 685 1.60 17.67 14.61
N PRO A 686 1.66 18.91 15.14
CA PRO A 686 2.93 19.57 15.46
C PRO A 686 3.53 19.01 16.77
N PHE A 687 3.18 17.78 17.16
CA PHE A 687 3.50 17.16 18.44
C PHE A 687 3.83 15.68 18.25
N PHE A 688 4.81 15.19 19.02
CA PHE A 688 5.23 13.80 19.06
C PHE A 688 4.13 12.84 19.56
N ARG A 689 3.12 13.34 20.28
CA ARG A 689 1.93 12.57 20.67
C ARG A 689 0.66 13.39 20.69
N GLY A 690 -0.35 12.88 19.99
CA GLY A 690 -1.75 13.30 20.09
C GLY A 690 -2.66 12.34 19.33
N PRO A 691 -3.99 12.47 19.43
CA PRO A 691 -4.87 11.90 18.43
C PRO A 691 -4.73 12.72 17.14
N GLN A 692 -4.34 12.09 16.03
CA GLN A 692 -4.59 12.66 14.70
C GLN A 692 -6.09 12.94 14.57
N LEU A 693 -6.46 14.13 14.09
CA LEU A 693 -7.85 14.56 13.99
C LEU A 693 -8.25 14.75 12.53
N PRO A 694 -9.43 14.24 12.11
CA PRO A 694 -9.97 14.54 10.79
C PRO A 694 -10.39 16.00 10.71
N VAL A 695 -10.00 16.66 9.61
CA VAL A 695 -10.36 18.02 9.23
C VAL A 695 -11.23 17.94 7.99
N GLN A 696 -12.50 18.33 8.15
CA GLN A 696 -13.44 18.39 7.04
C GLN A 696 -13.14 19.57 6.11
N ASP A 697 -13.22 19.35 4.81
CA ASP A 697 -13.14 20.43 3.83
C ASP A 697 -14.43 21.28 3.86
N VAL A 698 -14.26 22.57 4.10
CA VAL A 698 -15.33 23.57 4.07
C VAL A 698 -15.75 23.95 2.64
N LEU A 699 -15.05 23.44 1.61
CA LEU A 699 -15.22 23.74 0.19
C LEU A 699 -15.11 25.25 -0.06
N SER A 700 -13.94 25.81 0.25
CA SER A 700 -13.65 27.26 0.12
C SER A 700 -13.64 27.75 -1.35
N ALA A 701 -13.49 26.83 -2.29
CA ALA A 701 -13.17 27.07 -3.69
C ALA A 701 -14.35 26.93 -4.68
N ARG A 702 -15.59 26.85 -4.17
CA ARG A 702 -16.82 26.56 -4.93
C ARG A 702 -16.98 27.35 -6.24
N ALA A 703 -16.63 28.63 -6.22
CA ALA A 703 -16.34 29.38 -7.43
C ALA A 703 -15.48 30.59 -7.05
N THR A 704 -14.15 30.48 -7.13
CA THR A 704 -13.26 31.41 -6.43
C THR A 704 -12.05 31.79 -7.29
N TRP A 705 -11.66 33.07 -7.29
CA TRP A 705 -10.31 33.49 -7.67
C TRP A 705 -9.44 33.50 -6.42
N ILE A 706 -8.28 32.86 -6.48
CA ILE A 706 -7.30 32.78 -5.40
C ILE A 706 -5.96 33.24 -5.97
N ASN A 707 -5.31 34.21 -5.33
CA ASN A 707 -3.93 34.57 -5.65
C ASN A 707 -3.06 34.46 -4.39
N THR A 708 -2.00 33.67 -4.46
CA THR A 708 -1.00 33.50 -3.39
C THR A 708 0.34 34.00 -3.90
N VAL A 709 0.84 35.07 -3.28
CA VAL A 709 2.15 35.67 -3.54
C VAL A 709 3.08 35.37 -2.36
N TRP A 710 4.29 34.91 -2.65
CA TRP A 710 5.34 34.69 -1.67
C TRP A 710 6.65 35.31 -2.12
N LEU A 711 7.35 35.98 -1.20
CA LEU A 711 8.66 36.58 -1.43
C LEU A 711 9.59 36.20 -0.29
N GLY A 712 10.75 35.65 -0.63
CA GLY A 712 11.82 35.32 0.30
C GLY A 712 13.10 36.08 -0.08
N PHE A 713 13.75 36.69 0.91
CA PHE A 713 15.06 37.33 0.74
C PHE A 713 15.98 36.94 1.90
N ASN A 714 17.01 36.16 1.56
CA ASN A 714 18.05 35.70 2.47
C ASN A 714 19.34 36.47 2.16
N TYR A 715 19.61 37.52 2.94
CA TYR A 715 20.81 38.34 2.80
C TYR A 715 22.00 37.70 3.49
N THR A 716 23.11 37.59 2.76
CA THR A 716 24.41 37.05 3.21
C THR A 716 25.59 37.95 2.79
N GLY A 717 25.32 39.12 2.22
CA GLY A 717 26.34 40.02 1.63
C GLY A 717 27.25 40.75 2.63
N THR A 718 27.11 40.51 3.93
CA THR A 718 28.01 41.01 4.98
C THR A 718 28.50 39.83 5.80
N ALA A 719 29.81 39.71 5.98
CA ALA A 719 30.40 38.65 6.79
C ALA A 719 29.78 38.61 8.19
N ASN A 720 29.49 37.40 8.67
CA ASN A 720 28.85 37.10 9.95
C ASN A 720 27.42 37.65 10.13
N LEU A 721 26.81 38.31 9.14
CA LEU A 721 25.43 38.83 9.21
C LEU A 721 24.51 38.06 8.25
N THR A 722 23.58 37.29 8.82
CA THR A 722 22.49 36.64 8.08
C THR A 722 21.19 37.37 8.38
N VAL A 723 20.44 37.77 7.34
CA VAL A 723 19.09 38.33 7.51
C VAL A 723 18.11 37.61 6.59
N GLU A 724 17.08 36.99 7.16
CA GLU A 724 16.00 36.35 6.40
C GLU A 724 14.70 37.16 6.49
N ASN A 725 14.08 37.41 5.35
CA ASN A 725 12.81 38.11 5.24
C ASN A 725 11.87 37.25 4.40
N LYS A 726 10.68 36.94 4.90
CA LYS A 726 9.64 36.17 4.20
C LYS A 726 8.33 36.94 4.27
N LEU A 727 7.71 37.20 3.12
CA LEU A 727 6.39 37.80 2.99
C LEU A 727 5.48 36.83 2.25
N LYS A 728 4.28 36.59 2.79
CA LYS A 728 3.23 35.83 2.13
C LYS A 728 1.94 36.65 2.13
N TYR A 729 1.29 36.78 0.97
CA TYR A 729 0.01 37.45 0.81
C TYR A 729 -0.94 36.56 0.02
N GLU A 730 -2.13 36.32 0.55
CA GLU A 730 -3.15 35.52 -0.13
C GLU A 730 -4.45 36.30 -0.22
N PHE A 731 -5.13 36.17 -1.35
CA PHE A 731 -6.38 36.86 -1.63
C PHE A 731 -7.38 35.91 -2.29
N PHE A 732 -8.53 35.73 -1.64
CA PHE A 732 -9.64 34.91 -2.10
C PHE A 732 -10.81 35.83 -2.44
N HIS A 733 -11.30 35.76 -3.68
CA HIS A 733 -12.46 36.50 -4.18
C HIS A 733 -13.51 35.52 -4.70
N GLN A 734 -14.63 35.41 -3.99
CA GLN A 734 -15.75 34.54 -4.34
C GLN A 734 -16.52 35.08 -5.54
N LEU A 735 -16.94 34.18 -6.43
CA LEU A 735 -17.72 34.44 -7.64
C LEU A 735 -19.17 33.93 -7.57
N LEU A 736 -19.59 33.38 -6.42
CA LEU A 736 -20.98 33.02 -6.15
C LEU A 736 -21.86 34.27 -5.95
N ASP A 737 -23.18 34.14 -6.05
CA ASP A 737 -24.11 35.23 -5.74
C ASP A 737 -24.17 35.53 -4.23
N ASP A 738 -24.48 36.77 -3.84
CA ASP A 738 -24.44 37.19 -2.42
C ASP A 738 -25.44 36.41 -1.53
N GLU A 739 -26.56 35.94 -2.09
CA GLU A 739 -27.53 35.09 -1.40
C GLU A 739 -26.90 33.73 -1.02
N VAL A 740 -26.22 33.08 -1.96
CA VAL A 740 -25.52 31.79 -1.74
C VAL A 740 -24.36 31.96 -0.76
N LEU A 741 -23.65 33.10 -0.81
CA LEU A 741 -22.60 33.40 0.18
C LEU A 741 -23.17 33.58 1.59
N ALA A 742 -24.35 34.20 1.72
CA ALA A 742 -25.02 34.34 3.01
C ALA A 742 -25.49 32.98 3.57
N GLU A 743 -26.04 32.09 2.73
CA GLU A 743 -26.40 30.72 3.13
C GLU A 743 -25.18 29.89 3.59
N LEU A 744 -24.03 30.04 2.93
CA LEU A 744 -22.79 29.37 3.28
C LEU A 744 -22.01 30.05 4.44
N GLY A 745 -22.48 31.18 4.97
CA GLY A 745 -21.73 32.00 5.93
C GLY A 745 -20.41 32.58 5.39
N ALA A 746 -20.21 32.54 4.07
CA ALA A 746 -18.97 32.87 3.39
C ALA A 746 -18.84 34.38 3.12
N ARG A 747 -17.60 34.86 2.99
CA ARG A 747 -17.29 36.26 2.67
C ARG A 747 -16.97 36.42 1.20
N ARG A 748 -17.42 37.53 0.59
CA ARG A 748 -17.08 37.93 -0.79
C ARG A 748 -15.57 37.99 -1.03
N ASP A 749 -14.85 38.61 -0.09
CA ASP A 749 -13.40 38.76 -0.09
C ASP A 749 -12.81 38.26 1.23
N SER A 750 -11.75 37.45 1.15
CA SER A 750 -10.91 37.02 2.27
C SER A 750 -9.43 37.22 1.93
N ARG A 751 -8.59 37.45 2.94
CA ARG A 751 -7.16 37.71 2.73
C ARG A 751 -6.28 37.29 3.91
N PHE A 752 -5.08 36.81 3.60
CA PHE A 752 -3.99 36.61 4.55
C PHE A 752 -2.83 37.57 4.22
N PHE A 753 -2.13 38.06 5.24
CA PHE A 753 -0.89 38.82 5.09
C PHE A 753 0.05 38.45 6.23
N GLY A 754 1.14 37.78 5.89
CA GLY A 754 2.22 37.40 6.80
C GLY A 754 3.52 38.08 6.41
N LEU A 755 4.26 38.56 7.42
CA LEU A 755 5.64 39.03 7.29
C LEU A 755 6.48 38.45 8.43
N ILE A 756 7.61 37.84 8.10
CA ILE A 756 8.66 37.36 9.00
C ILE A 756 9.94 38.10 8.64
N ASN A 757 10.66 38.59 9.65
CA ASN A 757 12.00 39.17 9.50
C ASN A 757 12.85 38.60 10.64
N LYS A 758 13.99 38.00 10.31
CA LYS A 758 14.96 37.36 11.21
C LYS A 758 16.35 37.95 10.92
N ALA A 759 17.15 38.18 11.95
CA ALA A 759 18.54 38.60 11.79
C ALA A 759 19.42 37.95 12.85
N GLU A 760 20.56 37.42 12.43
CA GLU A 760 21.60 36.85 13.28
C GLU A 760 22.93 37.52 12.96
N TYR A 761 23.73 37.78 14.00
CA TYR A 761 25.10 38.26 13.85
C TYR A 761 26.06 37.39 14.67
N SER A 762 26.88 36.61 13.99
CA SER A 762 27.80 35.66 14.62
C SER A 762 29.05 36.37 15.16
N LEU A 763 29.34 36.20 16.45
CA LEU A 763 30.51 36.75 17.12
C LEU A 763 31.51 35.65 17.45
N ASP A 764 32.72 35.73 16.89
CA ASP A 764 33.85 34.90 17.32
C ASP A 764 34.27 35.29 18.74
N VAL A 765 33.94 34.44 19.72
CA VAL A 765 34.35 34.61 21.12
C VAL A 765 35.64 33.82 21.35
N ALA A 766 36.71 34.53 21.70
CA ALA A 766 38.07 34.00 21.90
C ALA A 766 38.39 33.68 23.37
#